data_AF-A0A2T4AYF2-F1
#
_entry.id   AF-A0A2T4AYF2-F1
#
_cell.length_a   1.000
_cell.length_b   1.000
_cell.length_c   1.000
_cell.angle_alpha   90.00
_cell.angle_beta   90.00
_cell.angle_gamma   90.00
#
_symmetry.space_group_name_H-M   'P 1'
#
loop_
_entity.id
_entity.type
_entity.pdbx_description
1 polymer ?
#
loop_
_entity_poly.entity_id
_entity_poly.type
_entity_poly.pdbx_seq_one_letter_code
_entity_poly.pdbx_strand_id
1 'polypeptide(L)'
;MPSQKLPFHIAIVGGGIGGLCAALSIHHHCPKDGSVVIDVYEQAPEYKEIGAGLGIGVNAAKLLHRIGVGEDLNKISGHRNGIWISFRRYDTGSEIVTVPVDDRQEIRQSPVHRAEFLALLFDHVKKRNAATLHINKKCIELKDQGNFVELCFADGTTATADLVVGCDGIHSNIRSQFRSDNPRYSGRMCYRGLVPIKDLESWWPFPSYSISWLGPDKHFLAFPISRNTILNIVAFVYSDDDRTKESWTATGHRSEVQKEFESFDATVRKTISFMNENPSKWILNDRELLDQWVYGNGKIVLMGDAAHAMLPHQGAGAGQAIEDGYILGRAIADYLTTSSSSERETQPLEKWMQLYQDVRLPRAQKAQATARQAGQVYEMQTPEMKGKAYEDCLPLVRDSLKDQRRVRNFEDVHRDANKYHQNQPQSQPTVQTVSPVPSTSQHEATRMAPIQRPTRPSGWSSAHNQQLRPNILPTTPDIFLSGKAGESFTQLILNAMNNPSVKLDSQSFSSPRDYSVDVRSSENLFSPPANAREFLQVYFDFHHELTPIFHVPSIMAEFEQILSTRVSSANSHHVYILAILNMICALAAAHSRQRHGDSDTTSRKYYNTAMQLMQPNLLSDWKIEKVQALLLGARYLQSSSYSDECWTVLGVAIRIAYDLELHRPPDPEQFDCIEQEVRKRVWYACFGLDKLLSMIYGRPAATSTATFLTPLPEDLDDDCIRPNRLLFPSVQTTSSMSFFLQVSKLYRILESTTVLGDQPALADLVRLDEEFESWQAEVPNRLRIREAGLRRNETALILALRANMVCILIHRQSLVSGLSALSSMPSSTAIPATKGWEGGRLRTSMLQRSREICVSTAEETVRLVAERHEQTKSAMGPSWFNLYYLFTSILIIVSHVVDPDFQDDRSALMHLDQAVNMIRQIYLDY
;
A
#
# COMPACT_ATOMS: atom_id res chain seq x y z
N MET A 1 -45.47 -25.61 -2.56
CA MET A 1 -44.09 -25.50 -2.04
C MET A 1 -43.98 -24.18 -1.31
N PRO A 2 -43.54 -24.13 -0.04
CA PRO A 2 -43.30 -22.84 0.60
C PRO A 2 -42.16 -22.15 -0.16
N SER A 3 -42.37 -20.91 -0.58
CA SER A 3 -41.36 -20.08 -1.26
C SER A 3 -40.10 -20.03 -0.40
N GLN A 4 -39.00 -20.60 -0.86
CA GLN A 4 -37.70 -20.51 -0.19
C GLN A 4 -37.32 -19.02 -0.11
N LYS A 5 -37.34 -18.48 1.11
CA LYS A 5 -36.94 -17.10 1.38
C LYS A 5 -35.42 -17.02 1.16
N LEU A 6 -34.96 -16.15 0.26
CA LEU A 6 -33.54 -15.92 0.05
C LEU A 6 -32.88 -15.49 1.38
N PRO A 7 -31.64 -15.93 1.65
CA PRO A 7 -30.93 -15.58 2.88
C PRO A 7 -30.65 -14.08 2.93
N PHE A 8 -30.58 -13.51 4.14
CA PHE A 8 -30.22 -12.11 4.37
C PHE A 8 -28.69 -11.97 4.35
N HIS A 9 -28.16 -11.21 3.39
CA HIS A 9 -26.73 -11.05 3.15
C HIS A 9 -26.17 -9.82 3.87
N ILE A 10 -25.11 -10.03 4.65
CA ILE A 10 -24.41 -8.98 5.40
C ILE A 10 -22.96 -8.93 4.93
N ALA A 11 -22.54 -7.78 4.39
CA ALA A 11 -21.16 -7.51 4.01
C ALA A 11 -20.49 -6.63 5.07
N ILE A 12 -19.42 -7.11 5.69
CA ILE A 12 -18.57 -6.36 6.60
C ILE A 12 -17.31 -5.93 5.83
N VAL A 13 -17.09 -4.64 5.69
CA VAL A 13 -15.92 -4.09 5.00
C VAL A 13 -14.88 -3.69 6.03
N GLY A 14 -13.75 -4.39 6.04
CA GLY A 14 -12.67 -4.30 7.02
C GLY A 14 -12.61 -5.54 7.93
N GLY A 15 -11.51 -6.30 7.84
CA GLY A 15 -11.22 -7.53 8.57
C GLY A 15 -10.34 -7.34 9.81
N GLY A 16 -10.28 -6.12 10.36
CA GLY A 16 -9.59 -5.84 11.63
C GLY A 16 -10.35 -6.38 12.85
N ILE A 17 -9.87 -6.03 14.06
CA ILE A 17 -10.48 -6.45 15.34
C ILE A 17 -11.99 -6.17 15.38
N GLY A 18 -12.41 -4.96 14.97
CA GLY A 18 -13.82 -4.57 14.94
C GLY A 18 -14.66 -5.44 14.02
N GLY A 19 -14.21 -5.65 12.78
CA GLY A 19 -14.95 -6.45 11.78
C GLY A 19 -15.08 -7.92 12.15
N LEU A 20 -14.00 -8.54 12.65
CA LEU A 20 -14.06 -9.94 13.12
C LEU A 20 -14.94 -10.09 14.37
N CYS A 21 -14.93 -9.12 15.28
CA CYS A 21 -15.83 -9.11 16.43
C CYS A 21 -17.30 -8.93 16.00
N ALA A 22 -17.56 -8.08 15.00
CA ALA A 22 -18.90 -7.92 14.43
C ALA A 22 -19.39 -9.24 13.80
N ALA A 23 -18.56 -9.89 12.97
CA ALA A 23 -18.89 -11.18 12.37
C ALA A 23 -19.24 -12.24 13.43
N LEU A 24 -18.42 -12.38 14.48
CA LEU A 24 -18.67 -13.31 15.58
C LEU A 24 -19.93 -12.96 16.38
N SER A 25 -20.21 -11.68 16.57
CA SER A 25 -21.39 -11.21 17.32
C SER A 25 -22.68 -11.42 16.54
N ILE A 26 -22.69 -11.12 15.24
CA ILE A 26 -23.83 -11.37 14.36
C ILE A 26 -24.08 -12.88 14.30
N HIS A 27 -23.05 -13.70 14.10
CA HIS A 27 -23.18 -15.16 14.12
C HIS A 27 -23.66 -15.71 15.48
N HIS A 28 -23.33 -15.05 16.58
CA HIS A 28 -23.81 -15.44 17.92
C HIS A 28 -25.30 -15.18 18.10
N HIS A 29 -25.82 -14.04 17.62
CA HIS A 29 -27.20 -13.63 17.82
C HIS A 29 -28.17 -14.13 16.75
N CYS A 30 -27.72 -14.29 15.51
CA CYS A 30 -28.58 -14.67 14.38
C CYS A 30 -28.78 -16.20 14.25
N PRO A 31 -29.87 -16.64 13.60
CA PRO A 31 -30.10 -18.06 13.31
C PRO A 31 -28.96 -18.69 12.49
N LYS A 32 -28.66 -19.96 12.78
CA LYS A 32 -27.59 -20.74 12.12
C LYS A 32 -28.14 -21.76 11.12
N ASP A 33 -29.36 -21.53 10.63
CA ASP A 33 -30.10 -22.37 9.70
C ASP A 33 -29.83 -22.01 8.22
N GLY A 34 -28.88 -21.10 7.96
CA GLY A 34 -28.54 -20.60 6.64
C GLY A 34 -29.41 -19.42 6.17
N SER A 35 -30.29 -18.90 7.02
CA SER A 35 -31.09 -17.70 6.70
C SER A 35 -30.30 -16.39 6.72
N VAL A 36 -29.06 -16.40 7.25
CA VAL A 36 -28.15 -15.25 7.28
C VAL A 36 -26.80 -15.67 6.72
N VAL A 37 -26.29 -14.87 5.79
CA VAL A 37 -24.96 -15.04 5.19
C VAL A 37 -24.10 -13.83 5.56
N ILE A 38 -22.88 -14.09 6.03
CA ILE A 38 -21.96 -13.05 6.49
C ILE A 38 -20.66 -13.17 5.69
N ASP A 39 -20.27 -12.09 5.02
CA ASP A 39 -19.03 -11.97 4.28
C ASP A 39 -18.18 -10.84 4.87
N VAL A 40 -16.90 -11.09 5.10
CA VAL A 40 -15.93 -10.07 5.54
C VAL A 40 -14.95 -9.81 4.41
N TYR A 41 -14.85 -8.56 3.99
CA TYR A 41 -13.96 -8.11 2.92
C TYR A 41 -12.79 -7.32 3.51
N GLU A 42 -11.59 -7.90 3.46
CA GLU A 42 -10.34 -7.31 3.94
C GLU A 42 -9.47 -6.88 2.76
N GLN A 43 -8.94 -5.65 2.81
CA GLN A 43 -8.08 -5.11 1.75
C GLN A 43 -6.70 -5.76 1.72
N ALA A 44 -6.17 -6.19 2.87
CA ALA A 44 -4.86 -6.82 2.97
C ALA A 44 -4.87 -8.25 2.37
N PRO A 45 -3.73 -8.71 1.83
CA PRO A 45 -3.59 -10.07 1.31
C PRO A 45 -3.60 -11.14 2.41
N GLU A 46 -3.45 -10.74 3.68
CA GLU A 46 -3.43 -11.65 4.82
C GLU A 46 -3.85 -10.95 6.11
N TYR A 47 -4.39 -11.72 7.05
CA TYR A 47 -4.75 -11.25 8.39
C TYR A 47 -3.48 -11.15 9.25
N LYS A 48 -2.73 -10.06 9.08
CA LYS A 48 -1.58 -9.72 9.92
C LYS A 48 -1.69 -8.28 10.42
N GLU A 49 -1.16 -8.05 11.61
CA GLU A 49 -1.09 -6.75 12.25
C GLU A 49 0.33 -6.51 12.77
N ILE A 50 0.79 -5.26 12.71
CA ILE A 50 2.12 -4.87 13.21
C ILE A 50 2.06 -4.65 14.72
N GLY A 51 3.08 -5.15 15.41
CA GLY A 51 3.17 -5.33 16.86
C GLY A 51 2.92 -4.07 17.69
N ALA A 52 1.89 -4.14 18.54
CA ALA A 52 1.61 -3.23 19.63
C ALA A 52 0.75 -3.91 20.68
N GLY A 53 0.86 -3.47 21.94
CA GLY A 53 -0.04 -3.86 23.02
C GLY A 53 -1.39 -3.17 22.94
N LEU A 54 -2.44 -3.90 23.31
CA LEU A 54 -3.82 -3.43 23.40
C LEU A 54 -4.40 -3.79 24.77
N GLY A 55 -5.18 -2.89 25.38
CA GLY A 55 -5.97 -3.18 26.57
C GLY A 55 -7.43 -3.43 26.21
N ILE A 56 -7.96 -4.61 26.55
CA ILE A 56 -9.39 -4.88 26.44
C ILE A 56 -10.08 -4.56 27.77
N GLY A 57 -10.97 -3.57 27.71
CA GLY A 57 -11.81 -3.14 28.84
C GLY A 57 -12.70 -4.25 29.40
N VAL A 58 -13.02 -4.23 30.71
CA VAL A 58 -13.99 -5.17 31.33
C VAL A 58 -15.33 -5.17 30.57
N ASN A 59 -15.79 -3.99 30.14
CA ASN A 59 -16.99 -3.82 29.32
C ASN A 59 -16.94 -4.67 28.04
N ALA A 60 -15.82 -4.66 27.31
CA ALA A 60 -15.63 -5.43 26.10
C ALA A 60 -15.36 -6.91 26.39
N ALA A 61 -14.57 -7.21 27.43
CA ALA A 61 -14.32 -8.57 27.87
C ALA A 61 -15.62 -9.29 28.25
N LYS A 62 -16.54 -8.63 28.96
CA LYS A 62 -17.89 -9.14 29.27
C LYS A 62 -18.61 -9.63 27.99
N LEU A 63 -18.52 -8.87 26.90
CA LEU A 63 -19.15 -9.24 25.62
C LEU A 63 -18.42 -10.40 24.94
N LEU A 64 -17.09 -10.40 24.94
CA LEU A 64 -16.28 -11.50 24.41
C LEU A 64 -16.53 -12.82 25.14
N HIS A 65 -16.72 -12.81 26.46
CA HIS A 65 -17.13 -13.99 27.23
C HIS A 65 -18.50 -14.50 26.77
N ARG A 66 -19.48 -13.62 26.57
CA ARG A 66 -20.83 -14.00 26.14
C ARG A 66 -20.86 -14.64 24.76
N ILE A 67 -20.05 -14.14 23.83
CA ILE A 67 -19.91 -14.76 22.52
C ILE A 67 -18.94 -15.95 22.53
N GLY A 68 -18.48 -16.41 23.70
CA GLY A 68 -17.68 -17.63 23.88
C GLY A 68 -16.21 -17.52 23.48
N VAL A 69 -15.64 -16.30 23.46
CA VAL A 69 -14.23 -16.01 23.13
C VAL A 69 -13.40 -15.70 24.38
N GLY A 70 -14.07 -15.39 25.49
CA GLY A 70 -13.44 -14.90 26.73
C GLY A 70 -12.40 -15.82 27.37
N GLU A 71 -12.64 -17.13 27.41
CA GLU A 71 -11.67 -18.07 27.99
C GLU A 71 -10.33 -18.06 27.23
N ASP A 72 -10.38 -18.07 25.90
CA ASP A 72 -9.17 -18.05 25.07
C ASP A 72 -8.49 -16.67 25.14
N LEU A 73 -9.26 -15.58 25.23
CA LEU A 73 -8.72 -14.25 25.53
C LEU A 73 -7.93 -14.24 26.85
N ASN A 74 -8.45 -14.86 27.90
CA ASN A 74 -7.79 -14.93 29.20
C ASN A 74 -6.46 -15.70 29.14
N LYS A 75 -6.34 -16.73 28.28
CA LYS A 75 -5.11 -17.52 28.09
C LYS A 75 -3.98 -16.72 27.44
N ILE A 76 -4.31 -15.71 26.63
CA ILE A 76 -3.32 -14.85 25.96
C ILE A 76 -3.05 -13.55 26.72
N SER A 77 -3.96 -13.15 27.59
CA SER A 77 -3.87 -11.91 28.35
C SER A 77 -2.77 -11.91 29.39
N GLY A 78 -2.14 -10.74 29.60
CA GLY A 78 -1.43 -10.43 30.83
C GLY A 78 -2.37 -10.37 32.04
N HIS A 79 -1.79 -10.43 33.24
CA HIS A 79 -2.47 -10.30 34.53
C HIS A 79 -1.89 -9.11 35.31
N ARG A 80 -2.65 -8.56 36.25
CA ARG A 80 -2.26 -7.41 37.05
C ARG A 80 -2.13 -7.81 38.53
N ASN A 81 -1.45 -7.00 39.31
CA ASN A 81 -1.30 -7.26 40.75
C ASN A 81 -2.21 -6.32 41.57
N GLY A 82 -3.52 -6.34 41.29
CA GLY A 82 -4.51 -5.50 41.99
C GLY A 82 -4.47 -4.01 41.64
N ILE A 83 -3.62 -3.61 40.69
CA ILE A 83 -3.46 -2.22 40.23
C ILE A 83 -3.79 -2.16 38.74
N TRP A 84 -4.70 -1.27 38.36
CA TRP A 84 -4.97 -0.98 36.95
C TRP A 84 -3.83 -0.16 36.37
N ILE A 85 -3.63 1.04 36.90
CA ILE A 85 -2.60 1.96 36.43
C ILE A 85 -2.07 2.82 37.58
N SER A 86 -0.76 3.06 37.57
CA SER A 86 -0.10 4.04 38.44
C SER A 86 0.39 5.21 37.59
N PHE A 87 -0.12 6.40 37.86
CA PHE A 87 0.36 7.65 37.29
C PHE A 87 1.46 8.22 38.18
N ARG A 88 2.60 8.57 37.58
CA ARG A 88 3.82 8.98 38.26
C ARG A 88 4.38 10.26 37.67
N ARG A 89 5.19 10.95 38.48
CA ARG A 89 5.92 12.13 38.02
C ARG A 89 6.96 11.75 36.98
N TYR A 90 7.13 12.56 35.95
CA TYR A 90 8.12 12.27 34.91
C TYR A 90 9.55 12.34 35.42
N ASP A 91 9.86 13.24 36.36
CA ASP A 91 11.23 13.58 36.79
C ASP A 91 11.79 12.63 37.86
N THR A 92 11.01 12.39 38.90
CA THR A 92 11.39 11.63 40.11
C THR A 92 10.81 10.23 40.12
N GLY A 93 9.88 9.94 39.21
CA GLY A 93 9.11 8.71 39.22
C GLY A 93 8.17 8.55 40.41
N SER A 94 8.04 9.54 41.31
CA SER A 94 7.16 9.40 42.49
C SER A 94 5.68 9.39 42.11
N GLU A 95 4.86 8.73 42.94
CA GLU A 95 3.45 8.51 42.63
C GLU A 95 2.62 9.80 42.64
N ILE A 96 1.74 9.96 41.64
CA ILE A 96 0.72 11.00 41.57
C ILE A 96 -0.63 10.43 42.03
N VAL A 97 -1.09 9.36 41.35
CA VAL A 97 -2.33 8.62 41.64
C VAL A 97 -2.15 7.18 41.19
N THR A 98 -2.51 6.23 42.06
CA THR A 98 -2.64 4.82 41.68
C THR A 98 -4.11 4.40 41.71
N VAL A 99 -4.55 3.71 40.65
CA VAL A 99 -5.92 3.23 40.50
C VAL A 99 -5.97 1.72 40.71
N PRO A 100 -6.65 1.22 41.76
CA PRO A 100 -6.77 -0.21 42.01
C PRO A 100 -7.77 -0.87 41.05
N VAL A 101 -7.65 -2.18 40.87
CA VAL A 101 -8.60 -3.04 40.15
C VAL A 101 -8.69 -4.40 40.81
N ASP A 102 -9.86 -5.03 40.74
CA ASP A 102 -9.99 -6.45 41.04
C ASP A 102 -9.91 -7.25 39.74
N ASP A 103 -8.84 -8.01 39.55
CA ASP A 103 -8.59 -8.83 38.37
C ASP A 103 -8.60 -10.33 38.67
N ARG A 104 -9.08 -10.72 39.86
CA ARG A 104 -9.22 -12.13 40.28
C ARG A 104 -10.41 -12.82 39.63
N GLN A 105 -11.31 -12.04 39.05
CA GLN A 105 -12.50 -12.55 38.38
C GLN A 105 -12.17 -13.09 36.99
N GLU A 106 -12.99 -14.03 36.52
CA GLU A 106 -12.86 -14.58 35.16
C GLU A 106 -13.00 -13.47 34.11
N ILE A 107 -13.97 -12.58 34.29
CA ILE A 107 -14.16 -11.43 33.42
C ILE A 107 -13.40 -10.24 33.99
N ARG A 108 -12.32 -9.86 33.33
CA ARG A 108 -11.38 -8.83 33.78
C ARG A 108 -10.84 -8.00 32.62
N GLN A 109 -10.02 -7.00 32.96
CA GLN A 109 -9.24 -6.28 31.96
C GLN A 109 -8.20 -7.22 31.34
N SER A 110 -8.09 -7.21 30.02
CA SER A 110 -7.23 -8.14 29.30
C SER A 110 -6.20 -7.42 28.42
N PRO A 111 -4.99 -7.12 28.93
CA PRO A 111 -3.89 -6.60 28.12
C PRO A 111 -3.28 -7.71 27.24
N VAL A 112 -3.28 -7.51 25.93
CA VAL A 112 -2.89 -8.51 24.92
C VAL A 112 -1.98 -7.91 23.85
N HIS A 113 -1.24 -8.75 23.15
CA HIS A 113 -0.58 -8.34 21.91
C HIS A 113 -1.63 -8.28 20.77
N ARG A 114 -1.69 -7.17 20.04
CA ARG A 114 -2.70 -6.92 19.00
C ARG A 114 -2.78 -8.06 17.97
N ALA A 115 -1.63 -8.52 17.48
CA ALA A 115 -1.58 -9.62 16.50
C ALA A 115 -2.03 -10.97 17.09
N GLU A 116 -1.73 -11.25 18.37
CA GLU A 116 -2.16 -12.48 19.05
C GLU A 116 -3.69 -12.48 19.22
N PHE A 117 -4.26 -11.33 19.55
CA PHE A 117 -5.71 -11.18 19.66
C PHE A 117 -6.43 -11.24 18.31
N LEU A 118 -5.89 -10.62 17.25
CA LEU A 118 -6.45 -10.74 15.91
C LEU A 118 -6.46 -12.19 15.42
N ALA A 119 -5.33 -12.90 15.58
CA ALA A 119 -5.22 -14.32 15.23
C ALA A 119 -6.26 -15.17 15.98
N LEU A 120 -6.46 -14.90 17.27
CA LEU A 120 -7.48 -15.56 18.08
C LEU A 120 -8.89 -15.33 17.53
N LEU A 121 -9.24 -14.10 17.16
CA LEU A 121 -10.55 -13.79 16.57
C LEU A 121 -10.74 -14.49 15.21
N PHE A 122 -9.71 -14.44 14.36
CA PHE A 122 -9.69 -15.11 13.06
C PHE A 122 -9.91 -16.62 13.20
N ASP A 123 -9.23 -17.26 14.15
CA ASP A 123 -9.40 -18.67 14.45
C ASP A 123 -10.82 -19.00 14.91
N HIS A 124 -11.44 -18.17 15.75
CA HIS A 124 -12.83 -18.37 16.15
C HIS A 124 -13.80 -18.22 14.97
N VAL A 125 -13.58 -17.25 14.06
CA VAL A 125 -14.41 -17.09 12.87
C VAL A 125 -14.34 -18.35 12.00
N LYS A 126 -13.13 -18.85 11.74
CA LYS A 126 -12.93 -20.07 10.95
C LYS A 126 -13.52 -21.31 11.62
N LYS A 127 -13.20 -21.56 12.90
CA LYS A 127 -13.66 -22.74 13.64
C LYS A 127 -15.18 -22.84 13.72
N ARG A 128 -15.88 -21.70 13.78
CA ARG A 128 -17.34 -21.63 13.87
C ARG A 128 -18.03 -21.50 12.52
N ASN A 129 -17.26 -21.37 11.44
CA ASN A 129 -17.76 -20.96 10.14
C ASN A 129 -18.67 -19.71 10.25
N ALA A 130 -18.21 -18.72 11.02
CA ALA A 130 -19.03 -17.57 11.40
C ALA A 130 -19.25 -16.60 10.23
N ALA A 131 -18.28 -16.50 9.32
CA ALA A 131 -18.35 -15.67 8.12
C ALA A 131 -17.37 -16.22 7.06
N THR A 132 -17.66 -15.94 5.79
CA THR A 132 -16.71 -16.13 4.68
C THR A 132 -15.73 -14.96 4.69
N LEU A 133 -14.43 -15.26 4.66
CA LEU A 133 -13.37 -14.24 4.70
C LEU A 133 -12.77 -14.05 3.32
N HIS A 134 -12.85 -12.84 2.79
CA HIS A 134 -12.27 -12.44 1.51
C HIS A 134 -11.09 -11.49 1.75
N ILE A 135 -9.96 -11.75 1.11
CA ILE A 135 -8.73 -10.94 1.18
C ILE A 135 -8.48 -10.24 -0.17
N ASN A 136 -7.61 -9.22 -0.19
CA ASN A 136 -7.38 -8.36 -1.37
C ASN A 136 -8.65 -7.65 -1.87
N LYS A 137 -9.62 -7.39 -0.98
CA LYS A 137 -10.91 -6.76 -1.30
C LYS A 137 -10.99 -5.36 -0.71
N LYS A 138 -10.27 -4.43 -1.33
CA LYS A 138 -10.36 -3.00 -1.00
C LYS A 138 -11.64 -2.41 -1.59
N CYS A 139 -12.63 -2.13 -0.76
CA CYS A 139 -13.85 -1.46 -1.21
C CYS A 139 -13.56 0.01 -1.56
N ILE A 140 -14.02 0.44 -2.74
CA ILE A 140 -13.79 1.79 -3.28
C ILE A 140 -15.09 2.58 -3.45
N GLU A 141 -16.23 1.91 -3.62
CA GLU A 141 -17.52 2.54 -3.87
C GLU A 141 -18.65 1.63 -3.39
N LEU A 142 -19.71 2.23 -2.85
CA LEU A 142 -20.99 1.58 -2.56
C LEU A 142 -22.08 2.20 -3.45
N LYS A 143 -22.91 1.36 -4.07
CA LYS A 143 -24.06 1.79 -4.89
C LYS A 143 -25.35 1.26 -4.27
N ASP A 144 -26.23 2.16 -3.84
CA ASP A 144 -27.57 1.78 -3.37
C ASP A 144 -28.45 1.45 -4.59
N GLN A 145 -28.83 0.18 -4.72
CA GLN A 145 -29.68 -0.33 -5.79
C GLN A 145 -31.16 -0.38 -5.37
N GLY A 146 -31.52 0.32 -4.30
CA GLY A 146 -32.85 0.33 -3.70
C GLY A 146 -33.06 -0.82 -2.71
N ASN A 147 -33.05 -2.06 -3.23
CA ASN A 147 -33.32 -3.26 -2.43
C ASN A 147 -32.08 -3.84 -1.73
N PHE A 148 -30.90 -3.63 -2.31
CA PHE A 148 -29.62 -4.10 -1.81
C PHE A 148 -28.54 -3.04 -2.11
N VAL A 149 -27.35 -3.24 -1.58
CA VAL A 149 -26.18 -2.40 -1.84
C VAL A 149 -25.17 -3.21 -2.62
N GLU A 150 -24.67 -2.64 -3.72
CA GLU A 150 -23.56 -3.18 -4.49
C GLU A 150 -22.24 -2.58 -3.97
N LEU A 151 -21.28 -3.44 -3.64
CA LEU A 151 -19.94 -3.08 -3.23
C LEU A 151 -19.01 -3.22 -4.43
N CYS A 152 -18.28 -2.17 -4.79
CA CYS A 152 -17.25 -2.21 -5.82
C CYS A 152 -15.86 -2.26 -5.18
N PHE A 153 -15.00 -3.16 -5.65
CA PHE A 153 -13.64 -3.36 -5.13
C PHE A 153 -12.57 -2.90 -6.12
N ALA A 154 -11.39 -2.53 -5.62
CA ALA A 154 -10.26 -2.05 -6.43
C ALA A 154 -9.72 -3.08 -7.43
N ASP A 155 -9.93 -4.37 -7.16
CA ASP A 155 -9.58 -5.45 -8.09
C ASP A 155 -10.51 -5.49 -9.32
N GLY A 156 -11.61 -4.73 -9.33
CA GLY A 156 -12.61 -4.68 -10.40
C GLY A 156 -13.82 -5.58 -10.16
N THR A 157 -13.78 -6.40 -9.11
CA THR A 157 -14.91 -7.27 -8.74
C THR A 157 -16.00 -6.50 -7.98
N THR A 158 -17.20 -7.07 -7.96
CA THR A 158 -18.32 -6.55 -7.17
C THR A 158 -18.92 -7.63 -6.26
N ALA A 159 -19.61 -7.20 -5.21
CA ALA A 159 -20.45 -8.03 -4.37
C ALA A 159 -21.77 -7.30 -4.06
N THR A 160 -22.77 -8.03 -3.58
CA THR A 160 -24.06 -7.44 -3.17
C THR A 160 -24.43 -7.89 -1.78
N ALA A 161 -25.09 -7.01 -1.01
CA ALA A 161 -25.56 -7.31 0.33
C ALA A 161 -26.83 -6.52 0.68
N ASP A 162 -27.67 -7.08 1.53
CA ASP A 162 -28.84 -6.39 2.08
C ASP A 162 -28.43 -5.34 3.13
N LEU A 163 -27.31 -5.61 3.84
CA LEU A 163 -26.71 -4.72 4.82
C LEU A 163 -25.18 -4.67 4.65
N VAL A 164 -24.63 -3.46 4.55
CA VAL A 164 -23.19 -3.19 4.55
C VAL A 164 -22.77 -2.55 5.87
N VAL A 165 -21.75 -3.13 6.51
CA VAL A 165 -21.14 -2.64 7.74
C VAL A 165 -19.75 -2.10 7.42
N GLY A 166 -19.59 -0.77 7.44
CA GLY A 166 -18.31 -0.10 7.26
C GLY A 166 -17.49 -0.12 8.54
N CYS A 167 -16.40 -0.90 8.53
CA CYS A 167 -15.43 -1.04 9.63
C CYS A 167 -13.98 -0.96 9.11
N ASP A 168 -13.77 -0.19 8.04
CA ASP A 168 -12.53 -0.05 7.27
C ASP A 168 -11.54 0.99 7.85
N GLY A 169 -11.66 1.26 9.15
CA GLY A 169 -10.66 2.00 9.93
C GLY A 169 -10.72 3.52 9.82
N ILE A 170 -9.71 4.21 10.37
CA ILE A 170 -9.63 5.67 10.36
C ILE A 170 -9.54 6.27 8.94
N HIS A 171 -9.11 5.50 7.94
CA HIS A 171 -9.07 5.92 6.54
C HIS A 171 -10.27 5.43 5.73
N SER A 172 -11.41 5.22 6.40
CA SER A 172 -12.61 4.63 5.81
C SER A 172 -13.02 5.29 4.48
N ASN A 173 -13.02 4.49 3.43
CA ASN A 173 -13.57 4.82 2.11
C ASN A 173 -15.10 4.79 2.11
N ILE A 174 -15.71 4.06 3.05
CA ILE A 174 -17.17 4.05 3.19
C ILE A 174 -17.63 5.37 3.82
N ARG A 175 -16.96 5.82 4.90
CA ARG A 175 -17.25 7.11 5.54
C ARG A 175 -17.16 8.26 4.54
N SER A 176 -16.12 8.27 3.70
CA SER A 176 -15.86 9.37 2.75
C SER A 176 -16.96 9.56 1.71
N GLN A 177 -17.80 8.55 1.45
CA GLN A 177 -18.95 8.65 0.54
C GLN A 177 -20.12 9.44 1.15
N PHE A 178 -20.19 9.54 2.48
CA PHE A 178 -21.29 10.23 3.18
C PHE A 178 -20.85 11.52 3.87
N ARG A 179 -19.57 11.58 4.28
CA ARG A 179 -18.99 12.75 4.96
C ARG A 179 -17.62 13.05 4.38
N SER A 180 -17.45 14.29 3.91
CA SER A 180 -16.16 14.81 3.48
C SER A 180 -15.40 15.36 4.69
N ASP A 181 -14.71 14.48 5.40
CA ASP A 181 -13.78 14.84 6.47
C ASP A 181 -12.49 14.00 6.40
N ASN A 182 -11.39 14.56 6.87
CA ASN A 182 -10.07 13.91 6.88
C ASN A 182 -9.64 13.61 8.33
N PRO A 183 -8.76 12.61 8.54
CA PRO A 183 -8.09 12.44 9.82
C PRO A 183 -7.41 13.75 10.23
N ARG A 184 -7.67 14.19 11.45
CA ARG A 184 -7.18 15.44 12.02
C ARG A 184 -5.99 15.13 12.90
N TYR A 185 -4.86 15.76 12.58
CA TYR A 185 -3.68 15.69 13.42
C TYR A 185 -3.98 16.19 14.83
N SER A 186 -3.61 15.41 15.84
CA SER A 186 -3.90 15.74 17.23
C SER A 186 -2.83 16.59 17.91
N GLY A 187 -1.79 16.98 17.17
CA GLY A 187 -0.59 17.61 17.75
C GLY A 187 0.29 16.60 18.49
N ARG A 188 0.14 15.28 18.24
CA ARG A 188 0.86 14.23 18.98
C ARG A 188 1.40 13.16 18.05
N MET A 189 2.59 12.69 18.38
CA MET A 189 3.14 11.44 17.88
C MET A 189 3.42 10.49 19.05
N CYS A 190 3.60 9.21 18.75
CA CYS A 190 4.12 8.26 19.72
C CYS A 190 5.13 7.30 19.12
N TYR A 191 6.11 6.90 19.94
CA TYR A 191 6.99 5.77 19.65
C TYR A 191 6.46 4.53 20.37
N ARG A 192 6.41 3.41 19.67
CA ARG A 192 5.97 2.13 20.21
C ARG A 192 7.15 1.15 20.28
N GLY A 193 7.29 0.51 21.42
CA GLY A 193 8.33 -0.49 21.68
C GLY A 193 7.77 -1.72 22.35
N LEU A 194 8.41 -2.86 22.09
CA LEU A 194 8.17 -4.11 22.77
C LEU A 194 9.49 -4.57 23.38
N VAL A 195 9.51 -4.81 24.69
CA VAL A 195 10.70 -5.25 25.40
C VAL A 195 10.40 -6.56 26.13
N PRO A 196 11.18 -7.64 25.94
CA PRO A 196 11.01 -8.85 26.73
C PRO A 196 11.23 -8.56 28.22
N ILE A 197 10.25 -8.93 29.06
CA ILE A 197 10.32 -8.62 30.51
C ILE A 197 11.53 -9.29 31.17
N LYS A 198 11.92 -10.48 30.70
CA LYS A 198 13.14 -11.18 31.14
C LYS A 198 14.42 -10.33 31.07
N ASP A 199 14.50 -9.39 30.13
CA ASP A 199 15.67 -8.52 29.95
C ASP A 199 15.67 -7.36 30.97
N LEU A 200 14.54 -7.14 31.65
CA LEU A 200 14.29 -6.09 32.64
C LEU A 200 14.29 -6.60 34.09
N GLU A 201 14.09 -7.90 34.32
CA GLU A 201 13.85 -8.52 35.64
C GLU A 201 14.89 -8.17 36.71
N SER A 202 16.15 -7.92 36.33
CA SER A 202 17.23 -7.61 37.28
C SER A 202 17.13 -6.23 37.92
N TRP A 203 16.32 -5.31 37.38
CA TRP A 203 16.29 -3.92 37.84
C TRP A 203 14.93 -3.21 37.73
N TRP A 204 13.96 -3.78 37.02
CA TRP A 204 12.63 -3.19 36.89
C TRP A 204 11.91 -3.17 38.25
N PRO A 205 11.54 -1.98 38.76
CA PRO A 205 11.10 -1.86 40.15
C PRO A 205 9.60 -2.12 40.34
N PHE A 206 8.83 -2.35 39.26
CA PHE A 206 7.37 -2.47 39.35
C PHE A 206 6.88 -3.90 39.22
N PRO A 207 5.87 -4.28 40.01
CA PRO A 207 5.04 -5.45 39.73
C PRO A 207 4.32 -5.33 38.38
N SER A 208 3.58 -6.37 38.01
CA SER A 208 2.82 -6.35 36.76
C SER A 208 1.56 -5.47 36.85
N TYR A 209 1.62 -4.28 36.27
CA TYR A 209 0.49 -3.38 36.00
C TYR A 209 0.91 -2.28 35.01
N SER A 210 -0.01 -1.36 34.67
CA SER A 210 0.30 -0.24 33.76
C SER A 210 0.92 0.92 34.54
N ILE A 211 2.00 1.51 34.03
CA ILE A 211 2.63 2.68 34.64
C ILE A 211 2.72 3.79 33.62
N SER A 212 2.32 4.99 34.01
CA SER A 212 2.39 6.18 33.15
C SER A 212 3.13 7.32 33.85
N TRP A 213 4.22 7.78 33.24
CA TRP A 213 4.97 8.96 33.69
C TRP A 213 4.47 10.19 32.94
N LEU A 214 3.94 11.15 33.69
CA LEU A 214 3.29 12.35 33.15
C LEU A 214 4.23 13.56 33.26
N GLY A 215 4.53 14.17 32.12
CA GLY A 215 5.40 15.35 32.01
C GLY A 215 4.79 16.43 31.11
N PRO A 216 5.36 17.65 31.12
CA PRO A 216 4.99 18.68 30.17
C PRO A 216 5.24 18.20 28.73
N ASP A 217 4.25 18.35 27.86
CA ASP A 217 4.27 17.99 26.42
C ASP A 217 4.48 16.51 26.12
N LYS A 218 4.77 15.65 27.11
CA LYS A 218 5.18 14.26 26.88
C LYS A 218 4.68 13.36 27.99
N HIS A 219 4.36 12.12 27.65
CA HIS A 219 4.15 11.09 28.68
C HIS A 219 4.62 9.72 28.18
N PHE A 220 5.02 8.87 29.12
CA PHE A 220 5.54 7.53 28.83
C PHE A 220 4.65 6.50 29.48
N LEU A 221 4.09 5.57 28.70
CA LEU A 221 3.22 4.49 29.16
C LEU A 221 3.91 3.15 28.97
N ALA A 222 3.98 2.34 30.02
CA ALA A 222 4.47 0.96 29.96
C ALA A 222 3.46 0.01 30.59
N PHE A 223 3.20 -1.15 29.96
CA PHE A 223 2.37 -2.18 30.56
C PHE A 223 2.67 -3.59 30.03
N PRO A 224 2.63 -4.63 30.88
CA PRO A 224 2.82 -6.01 30.46
C PRO A 224 1.69 -6.53 29.58
N ILE A 225 2.05 -7.32 28.56
CA ILE A 225 1.16 -8.02 27.63
C ILE A 225 1.63 -9.48 27.43
N SER A 226 0.84 -10.28 26.72
CA SER A 226 1.15 -11.68 26.35
C SER A 226 1.62 -12.51 27.55
N ARG A 227 0.71 -12.75 28.51
CA ARG A 227 0.99 -13.50 29.75
C ARG A 227 2.15 -12.91 30.58
N ASN A 228 2.31 -11.59 30.54
CA ASN A 228 3.36 -10.83 31.23
C ASN A 228 4.79 -11.23 30.79
N THR A 229 4.96 -11.61 29.51
CA THR A 229 6.28 -11.93 28.95
C THR A 229 6.92 -10.75 28.22
N ILE A 230 6.11 -9.79 27.76
CA ILE A 230 6.55 -8.61 27.00
C ILE A 230 6.01 -7.35 27.67
N LEU A 231 6.86 -6.34 27.84
CA LEU A 231 6.50 -5.00 28.26
C LEU A 231 6.21 -4.16 27.00
N ASN A 232 4.96 -3.73 26.84
CA ASN A 232 4.58 -2.80 25.80
C ASN A 232 4.88 -1.36 26.25
N ILE A 233 5.53 -0.60 25.38
CA ILE A 233 5.92 0.80 25.60
C ILE A 233 5.19 1.68 24.59
N VAL A 234 4.64 2.79 25.06
CA VAL A 234 4.12 3.88 24.23
C VAL A 234 4.63 5.20 24.78
N ALA A 235 5.51 5.85 24.03
CA ALA A 235 6.17 7.10 24.41
C ALA A 235 5.57 8.23 23.58
N PHE A 236 4.74 9.07 24.19
CA PHE A 236 3.98 10.12 23.54
C PHE A 236 4.71 11.47 23.61
N VAL A 237 4.67 12.19 22.49
CA VAL A 237 5.27 13.52 22.36
C VAL A 237 4.28 14.43 21.66
N TYR A 238 4.00 15.58 22.29
CA TYR A 238 3.24 16.67 21.71
C TYR A 238 4.16 17.53 20.82
N SER A 239 3.67 17.88 19.63
CA SER A 239 4.35 18.73 18.65
C SER A 239 3.32 19.50 17.82
N ASP A 240 3.50 20.83 17.72
CA ASP A 240 2.69 21.73 16.89
C ASP A 240 3.08 21.68 15.39
N ASP A 241 4.04 20.83 14.98
CA ASP A 241 4.48 20.72 13.58
C ASP A 241 3.59 19.77 12.76
N ASP A 242 2.68 20.34 11.96
CA ASP A 242 1.71 19.62 11.09
C ASP A 242 2.33 19.10 9.77
N ARG A 243 3.66 19.22 9.60
CA ARG A 243 4.36 18.85 8.34
C ARG A 243 4.74 17.37 8.24
N THR A 244 4.54 16.58 9.29
CA THR A 244 4.84 15.13 9.28
C THR A 244 3.68 14.33 8.67
N LYS A 245 3.93 13.59 7.58
CA LYS A 245 2.93 12.70 6.94
C LYS A 245 2.71 11.42 7.73
N GLU A 246 1.46 10.97 7.85
CA GLU A 246 1.09 9.72 8.51
C GLU A 246 1.71 8.51 7.80
N SER A 247 2.48 7.71 8.53
CA SER A 247 3.05 6.46 8.04
C SER A 247 3.02 5.42 9.16
N TRP A 248 2.25 4.37 8.95
CA TRP A 248 2.13 3.22 9.86
C TRP A 248 3.40 2.34 9.87
N THR A 249 4.32 2.58 8.94
CA THR A 249 5.63 1.90 8.81
C THR A 249 6.81 2.81 9.14
N ALA A 250 6.58 4.07 9.54
CA ALA A 250 7.65 4.95 9.97
C ALA A 250 8.33 4.36 11.21
N THR A 251 9.66 4.28 11.15
CA THR A 251 10.50 3.94 12.28
C THR A 251 11.18 5.20 12.77
N GLY A 252 11.19 5.39 14.09
CA GLY A 252 12.08 6.35 14.74
C GLY A 252 13.34 5.62 15.15
N HIS A 253 14.50 6.27 15.10
CA HIS A 253 15.71 5.65 15.66
C HIS A 253 15.63 5.72 17.19
N ARG A 254 16.07 4.69 17.92
CA ARG A 254 16.03 4.64 19.38
C ARG A 254 16.70 5.85 20.04
N SER A 255 17.76 6.38 19.44
CA SER A 255 18.43 7.61 19.93
C SER A 255 17.54 8.85 19.92
N GLU A 256 16.58 8.93 18.99
CA GLU A 256 15.57 9.98 18.96
C GLU A 256 14.68 9.91 20.21
N VAL A 257 14.18 8.71 20.53
CA VAL A 257 13.39 8.47 21.74
C VAL A 257 14.20 8.77 23.01
N GLN A 258 15.48 8.40 23.03
CA GLN A 258 16.38 8.71 24.15
C GLN A 258 16.53 10.21 24.38
N LYS A 259 16.68 10.98 23.29
CA LYS A 259 16.75 12.45 23.35
C LYS A 259 15.44 13.07 23.82
N GLU A 260 14.30 12.61 23.29
CA GLU A 260 12.99 13.14 23.67
C GLU A 260 12.67 12.94 25.16
N PHE A 261 13.17 11.86 25.76
CA PHE A 261 12.90 11.48 27.15
C PHE A 261 14.14 11.59 28.06
N GLU A 262 15.12 12.43 27.71
CA GLU A 262 16.37 12.59 28.48
C GLU A 262 16.15 13.14 29.91
N SER A 263 15.07 13.91 30.10
CA SER A 263 14.70 14.52 31.38
C SER A 263 13.83 13.62 32.26
N PHE A 264 13.42 12.45 31.76
CA PHE A 264 12.56 11.55 32.48
C PHE A 264 13.34 10.69 33.49
N ASP A 265 12.60 10.14 34.43
CA ASP A 265 13.02 9.23 35.49
C ASP A 265 13.98 8.16 34.95
N ALA A 266 14.95 7.77 35.78
CA ALA A 266 15.98 6.82 35.40
C ALA A 266 15.40 5.48 34.90
N THR A 267 14.23 5.07 35.43
CA THR A 267 13.53 3.86 34.99
C THR A 267 13.08 3.98 33.54
N VAL A 268 12.53 5.12 33.13
CA VAL A 268 12.08 5.37 31.74
C VAL A 268 13.27 5.34 30.79
N ARG A 269 14.32 6.11 31.10
CA ARG A 269 15.53 6.17 30.25
C ARG A 269 16.20 4.82 30.08
N LYS A 270 16.30 4.05 31.17
CA LYS A 270 16.85 2.70 31.13
C LYS A 270 15.94 1.75 30.35
N THR A 271 14.63 1.91 30.42
CA THR A 271 13.70 1.09 29.61
C THR A 271 13.86 1.35 28.12
N ILE A 272 14.02 2.62 27.73
CA ILE A 272 14.23 3.01 26.32
C ILE A 272 15.49 2.36 25.75
N SER A 273 16.56 2.14 26.52
CA SER A 273 17.76 1.47 26.01
C SER A 273 17.55 0.00 25.63
N PHE A 274 16.48 -0.64 26.10
CA PHE A 274 16.11 -2.01 25.72
C PHE A 274 15.11 -2.07 24.56
N MET A 275 14.56 -0.94 24.12
CA MET A 275 13.77 -0.91 22.90
C MET A 275 14.62 -1.35 21.70
N ASN A 276 13.96 -1.91 20.69
CA ASN A 276 14.59 -2.18 19.38
C ASN A 276 15.26 -0.92 18.85
N GLU A 277 16.25 -1.07 17.97
CA GLU A 277 16.98 0.07 17.41
C GLU A 277 16.08 1.02 16.60
N ASN A 278 15.05 0.47 15.95
CA ASN A 278 14.12 1.20 15.10
C ASN A 278 12.66 1.00 15.58
N PRO A 279 12.25 1.57 16.73
CA PRO A 279 10.86 1.50 17.19
C PRO A 279 9.90 2.14 16.18
N SER A 280 8.67 1.63 16.13
CA SER A 280 7.62 2.22 15.30
C SER A 280 7.27 3.62 15.80
N LYS A 281 7.12 4.58 14.88
CA LYS A 281 6.79 5.98 15.15
C LYS A 281 5.49 6.34 14.46
N TRP A 282 4.46 6.68 15.23
CA TRP A 282 3.10 6.87 14.75
C TRP A 282 2.65 8.30 15.00
N ILE A 283 2.07 8.92 13.98
CA ILE A 283 1.33 10.17 14.12
C ILE A 283 -0.05 9.82 14.65
N LEU A 284 -0.52 10.55 15.66
CA LEU A 284 -1.82 10.29 16.25
C LEU A 284 -2.86 11.23 15.65
N ASN A 285 -3.74 10.64 14.86
CA ASN A 285 -4.88 11.30 14.28
C ASN A 285 -6.17 10.83 14.96
N ASP A 286 -7.14 11.73 15.06
CA ASP A 286 -8.53 11.34 15.31
C ASP A 286 -9.42 11.89 14.19
N ARG A 287 -10.74 11.77 14.34
CA ARG A 287 -11.68 12.39 13.41
C ARG A 287 -12.65 13.32 14.12
N GLU A 288 -13.35 14.14 13.33
CA GLU A 288 -14.50 14.87 13.83
C GLU A 288 -15.63 13.89 14.22
N LEU A 289 -16.44 14.33 15.19
CA LEU A 289 -17.61 13.58 15.64
C LEU A 289 -18.62 13.52 14.50
N LEU A 290 -19.05 12.31 14.14
CA LEU A 290 -20.19 12.12 13.25
C LEU A 290 -21.49 12.27 14.03
N ASP A 291 -22.49 12.89 13.44
CA ASP A 291 -23.88 12.98 13.92
C ASP A 291 -24.76 11.80 13.46
N GLN A 292 -24.32 11.07 12.43
CA GLN A 292 -25.04 9.97 11.80
C GLN A 292 -24.09 8.87 11.33
N TRP A 293 -24.47 7.61 11.58
CA TRP A 293 -23.74 6.39 11.19
C TRP A 293 -24.56 5.48 10.27
N VAL A 294 -25.87 5.70 10.16
CA VAL A 294 -26.82 4.88 9.40
C VAL A 294 -27.21 5.59 8.11
N TYR A 295 -27.11 4.93 6.97
CA TYR A 295 -27.36 5.48 5.63
C TYR A 295 -28.14 4.48 4.75
N GLY A 296 -28.61 4.94 3.58
CA GLY A 296 -29.27 4.09 2.58
C GLY A 296 -30.54 3.40 3.10
N ASN A 297 -31.35 4.09 3.90
CA ASN A 297 -32.53 3.54 4.59
C ASN A 297 -32.18 2.32 5.48
N GLY A 298 -31.07 2.42 6.22
CA GLY A 298 -30.59 1.35 7.11
C GLY A 298 -29.72 0.30 6.45
N LYS A 299 -29.50 0.35 5.13
CA LYS A 299 -28.69 -0.67 4.44
C LYS A 299 -27.18 -0.47 4.59
N ILE A 300 -26.73 0.68 5.10
CA ILE A 300 -25.31 0.98 5.28
C ILE A 300 -25.11 1.52 6.70
N VAL A 301 -24.20 0.92 7.48
CA VAL A 301 -23.91 1.34 8.86
C VAL A 301 -22.41 1.45 9.11
N LEU A 302 -21.97 2.48 9.81
CA LEU A 302 -20.58 2.64 10.25
C LEU A 302 -20.37 2.10 11.67
N MET A 303 -19.19 1.51 11.90
CA MET A 303 -18.73 1.10 13.23
C MET A 303 -17.21 1.19 13.39
N GLY A 304 -16.72 1.03 14.63
CA GLY A 304 -15.29 1.10 14.92
C GLY A 304 -14.67 2.44 14.51
N ASP A 305 -13.40 2.42 14.13
CA ASP A 305 -12.66 3.64 13.78
C ASP A 305 -13.23 4.36 12.53
N ALA A 306 -13.99 3.67 11.67
CA ALA A 306 -14.72 4.33 10.57
C ALA A 306 -15.78 5.30 11.11
N ALA A 307 -16.42 4.96 12.23
CA ALA A 307 -17.43 5.78 12.89
C ALA A 307 -16.83 6.78 13.90
N HIS A 308 -15.92 6.32 14.77
CA HIS A 308 -15.50 7.05 15.97
C HIS A 308 -14.00 6.93 16.28
N ALA A 309 -13.14 7.00 15.25
CA ALA A 309 -11.68 7.05 15.43
C ALA A 309 -11.27 8.09 16.49
N MET A 310 -10.51 7.64 17.48
CA MET A 310 -10.16 8.41 18.68
C MET A 310 -8.69 8.23 19.07
N LEU A 311 -8.18 9.16 19.87
CA LEU A 311 -6.83 9.05 20.41
C LEU A 311 -6.70 7.88 21.41
N PRO A 312 -5.51 7.25 21.51
CA PRO A 312 -5.35 6.02 22.28
C PRO A 312 -5.22 6.23 23.80
N HIS A 313 -5.27 7.46 24.31
CA HIS A 313 -4.97 7.81 25.72
C HIS A 313 -5.87 7.14 26.76
N GLN A 314 -7.08 6.69 26.37
CA GLN A 314 -7.96 5.92 27.25
C GLN A 314 -7.95 4.41 26.99
N GLY A 315 -7.30 3.94 25.91
CA GLY A 315 -7.33 2.53 25.51
C GLY A 315 -8.73 2.00 25.17
N ALA A 316 -9.68 2.87 24.81
CA ALA A 316 -11.10 2.52 24.68
C ALA A 316 -11.54 2.13 23.26
N GLY A 317 -10.78 2.47 22.21
CA GLY A 317 -11.20 2.33 20.80
C GLY A 317 -11.64 0.91 20.42
N ALA A 318 -10.77 -0.09 20.65
CA ALA A 318 -11.11 -1.48 20.37
C ALA A 318 -12.32 -1.96 21.19
N GLY A 319 -12.45 -1.51 22.44
CA GLY A 319 -13.60 -1.82 23.28
C GLY A 319 -14.90 -1.25 22.71
N GLN A 320 -14.88 -0.02 22.17
CA GLN A 320 -16.03 0.58 21.50
C GLN A 320 -16.42 -0.20 20.24
N ALA A 321 -15.44 -0.63 19.43
CA ALA A 321 -15.72 -1.45 18.23
C ALA A 321 -16.34 -2.82 18.58
N ILE A 322 -15.93 -3.44 19.70
CA ILE A 322 -16.53 -4.68 20.21
C ILE A 322 -17.97 -4.45 20.67
N GLU A 323 -18.23 -3.33 21.38
CA GLU A 323 -19.59 -2.94 21.77
C GLU A 323 -20.49 -2.70 20.56
N ASP A 324 -19.96 -2.05 19.51
CA ASP A 324 -20.70 -1.83 18.27
C ASP A 324 -21.15 -3.15 17.65
N GLY A 325 -20.21 -4.08 17.41
CA GLY A 325 -20.49 -5.36 16.78
C GLY A 325 -21.51 -6.19 17.56
N TYR A 326 -21.45 -6.14 18.89
CA TYR A 326 -22.41 -6.84 19.76
C TYR A 326 -23.83 -6.23 19.67
N ILE A 327 -23.96 -4.91 19.77
CA ILE A 327 -25.27 -4.25 19.68
C ILE A 327 -25.85 -4.37 18.28
N LEU A 328 -25.03 -4.23 17.25
CA LEU A 328 -25.44 -4.39 15.86
C LEU A 328 -25.94 -5.83 15.60
N GLY A 329 -25.22 -6.85 16.06
CA GLY A 329 -25.64 -8.24 15.94
C GLY A 329 -26.99 -8.53 16.60
N ARG A 330 -27.24 -7.93 17.77
CA ARG A 330 -28.56 -8.02 18.43
C ARG A 330 -29.66 -7.31 17.65
N ALA A 331 -29.41 -6.09 17.17
CA ALA A 331 -30.38 -5.32 16.38
C ALA A 331 -30.77 -6.06 15.07
N ILE A 332 -29.80 -6.70 14.42
CA ILE A 332 -30.05 -7.54 13.24
C ILE A 332 -30.88 -8.77 13.60
N ALA A 333 -30.58 -9.45 14.70
CA ALA A 333 -31.37 -10.59 15.15
C ALA A 333 -32.82 -10.21 15.49
N ASP A 334 -33.04 -9.07 16.15
CA ASP A 334 -34.38 -8.57 16.47
C ASP A 334 -35.18 -8.22 15.18
N TYR A 335 -34.52 -7.60 14.19
CA TYR A 335 -35.10 -7.36 12.86
C TYR A 335 -35.52 -8.68 12.17
N LEU A 336 -34.65 -9.68 12.19
CA LEU A 336 -34.91 -10.97 11.53
C LEU A 336 -35.98 -11.80 12.27
N THR A 337 -36.17 -11.62 13.58
CA THR A 337 -37.10 -12.39 14.41
C THR A 337 -38.51 -11.78 14.51
N THR A 338 -38.72 -10.52 14.12
CA THR A 338 -40.04 -9.83 14.05
C THR A 338 -40.90 -10.37 12.87
N SER A 339 -40.94 -11.69 12.72
CA SER A 339 -41.41 -12.45 11.57
C SER A 339 -42.87 -12.83 11.68
N SER A 340 -43.76 -11.87 11.41
CA SER A 340 -44.86 -12.13 10.49
C SER A 340 -44.57 -11.36 9.20
N SER A 341 -44.85 -11.95 8.03
CA SER A 341 -44.57 -11.31 6.73
C SER A 341 -45.26 -9.95 6.56
N SER A 342 -46.34 -9.70 7.30
CA SER A 342 -47.04 -8.42 7.38
C SER A 342 -46.35 -7.38 8.29
N GLU A 343 -45.55 -7.79 9.27
CA GLU A 343 -44.87 -6.87 10.20
C GLU A 343 -43.51 -6.38 9.70
N ARG A 344 -42.80 -7.17 8.86
CA ARG A 344 -41.58 -6.68 8.20
C ARG A 344 -41.85 -5.59 7.15
N GLU A 345 -43.02 -5.61 6.51
CA GLU A 345 -43.47 -4.50 5.65
C GLU A 345 -43.79 -3.23 6.46
N THR A 346 -44.11 -3.36 7.75
CA THR A 346 -44.43 -2.21 8.63
C THR A 346 -43.25 -1.73 9.47
N GLN A 347 -42.17 -2.51 9.64
CA GLN A 347 -40.96 -2.09 10.34
C GLN A 347 -39.70 -2.19 9.46
N PRO A 348 -39.24 -1.09 8.86
CA PRO A 348 -38.09 -1.09 7.94
C PRO A 348 -36.78 -1.39 8.68
N LEU A 349 -35.81 -1.99 7.97
CA LEU A 349 -34.44 -2.23 8.45
C LEU A 349 -33.83 -0.98 9.11
N GLU A 350 -34.11 0.19 8.54
CA GLU A 350 -33.76 1.51 9.05
C GLU A 350 -34.07 1.70 10.54
N LYS A 351 -35.25 1.26 11.00
CA LYS A 351 -35.65 1.41 12.41
C LYS A 351 -34.68 0.73 13.37
N TRP A 352 -34.21 -0.46 13.02
CA TRP A 352 -33.31 -1.25 13.86
C TRP A 352 -31.88 -0.74 13.79
N MET A 353 -31.44 -0.28 12.63
CA MET A 353 -30.13 0.35 12.50
C MET A 353 -30.09 1.72 13.20
N GLN A 354 -31.19 2.46 13.18
CA GLN A 354 -31.34 3.68 13.96
C GLN A 354 -31.26 3.39 15.46
N LEU A 355 -31.88 2.30 15.94
CA LEU A 355 -31.74 1.88 17.34
C LEU A 355 -30.28 1.57 17.71
N TYR A 356 -29.52 0.92 16.83
CA TYR A 356 -28.08 0.72 17.01
C TYR A 356 -27.36 2.08 17.17
N GLN A 357 -27.64 3.04 16.29
CA GLN A 357 -27.06 4.38 16.37
C GLN A 357 -27.44 5.09 17.68
N ASP A 358 -28.72 5.10 18.05
CA ASP A 358 -29.21 5.80 19.25
C ASP A 358 -28.54 5.31 20.54
N VAL A 359 -28.20 4.02 20.59
CA VAL A 359 -27.49 3.42 21.72
C VAL A 359 -25.98 3.70 21.67
N ARG A 360 -25.37 3.62 20.48
CA ARG A 360 -23.90 3.63 20.34
C ARG A 360 -23.31 5.02 20.15
N LEU A 361 -23.95 5.87 19.37
CA LEU A 361 -23.49 7.21 19.00
C LEU A 361 -23.12 8.08 20.21
N PRO A 362 -24.02 8.35 21.19
CA PRO A 362 -23.69 9.24 22.32
C PRO A 362 -22.57 8.66 23.20
N ARG A 363 -22.49 7.34 23.29
CA ARG A 363 -21.47 6.64 24.09
C ARG A 363 -20.10 6.70 23.44
N ALA A 364 -20.01 6.41 22.15
CA ALA A 364 -18.75 6.44 21.41
C ALA A 364 -18.22 7.87 21.25
N GLN A 365 -19.09 8.86 20.96
CA GLN A 365 -18.70 10.26 20.92
C GLN A 365 -18.14 10.74 22.26
N LYS A 366 -18.76 10.34 23.38
CA LYS A 366 -18.24 10.63 24.70
C LYS A 366 -16.85 10.03 24.89
N ALA A 367 -16.64 8.77 24.52
CA ALA A 367 -15.32 8.13 24.60
C ALA A 367 -14.27 8.85 23.73
N GLN A 368 -14.62 9.21 22.50
CA GLN A 368 -13.76 9.95 21.56
C GLN A 368 -13.36 11.32 22.13
N ALA A 369 -14.33 12.09 22.66
CA ALA A 369 -14.07 13.38 23.27
C ALA A 369 -13.22 13.26 24.54
N THR A 370 -13.52 12.30 25.42
CA THR A 370 -12.76 12.14 26.67
C THR A 370 -11.37 11.55 26.43
N ALA A 371 -11.16 10.81 25.36
CA ALA A 371 -9.83 10.33 24.97
C ALA A 371 -8.90 11.50 24.63
N ARG A 372 -9.40 12.48 23.86
CA ARG A 372 -8.65 13.72 23.57
C ARG A 372 -8.38 14.54 24.84
N GLN A 373 -9.39 14.68 25.71
CA GLN A 373 -9.23 15.36 26.99
C GLN A 373 -8.17 14.67 27.88
N ALA A 374 -8.16 13.33 27.93
CA ALA A 374 -7.17 12.58 28.69
C ALA A 374 -5.74 12.86 28.22
N GLY A 375 -5.50 12.89 26.91
CA GLY A 375 -4.20 13.26 26.37
C GLY A 375 -3.77 14.69 26.72
N GLN A 376 -4.71 15.64 26.70
CA GLN A 376 -4.43 17.01 27.14
C GLN A 376 -4.05 17.07 28.62
N VAL A 377 -4.71 16.29 29.48
CA VAL A 377 -4.39 16.24 30.91
C VAL A 377 -3.02 15.57 31.17
N TYR A 378 -2.74 14.44 30.50
CA TYR A 378 -1.51 13.67 30.71
C TYR A 378 -0.25 14.43 30.31
N GLU A 379 -0.37 15.32 29.32
CA GLU A 379 0.72 16.10 28.73
C GLU A 379 0.66 17.58 29.13
N MET A 380 -0.24 17.93 30.07
CA MET A 380 -0.41 19.29 30.61
C MET A 380 -0.76 20.36 29.56
N GLN A 381 -1.50 19.96 28.53
CA GLN A 381 -1.94 20.80 27.40
C GLN A 381 -3.38 21.32 27.54
N THR A 382 -4.05 21.16 28.68
CA THR A 382 -5.35 21.82 28.89
C THR A 382 -5.16 23.34 29.01
N PRO A 383 -6.18 24.16 28.69
CA PRO A 383 -6.09 25.62 28.84
C PRO A 383 -5.65 26.08 30.23
N GLU A 384 -6.01 25.33 31.29
CA GLU A 384 -5.67 25.66 32.67
C GLU A 384 -4.26 25.23 33.08
N MET A 385 -3.60 24.36 32.30
CA MET A 385 -2.27 23.79 32.58
C MET A 385 -1.19 24.34 31.64
N LYS A 386 -1.55 24.67 30.39
CA LYS A 386 -0.59 25.09 29.36
C LYS A 386 0.20 26.31 29.79
N GLY A 387 1.52 26.21 29.76
CA GLY A 387 2.46 27.28 30.14
C GLY A 387 2.66 27.47 31.65
N LYS A 388 2.01 26.68 32.51
CA LYS A 388 2.27 26.69 33.96
C LYS A 388 3.46 25.82 34.34
N ALA A 389 4.02 26.09 35.52
CA ALA A 389 5.06 25.23 36.08
C ALA A 389 4.48 23.85 36.41
N TYR A 390 5.31 22.80 36.30
CA TYR A 390 4.90 21.42 36.54
C TYR A 390 4.19 21.22 37.89
N GLU A 391 4.70 21.86 38.95
CA GLU A 391 4.13 21.77 40.29
C GLU A 391 2.71 22.33 40.39
N ASP A 392 2.40 23.38 39.63
CA ASP A 392 1.07 24.00 39.60
C ASP A 392 0.05 23.14 38.84
N CYS A 393 0.53 22.31 37.90
CA CYS A 393 -0.30 21.39 37.14
C CYS A 393 -0.67 20.13 37.94
N LEU A 394 0.16 19.69 38.88
CA LEU A 394 -0.03 18.42 39.60
C LEU A 394 -1.35 18.31 40.38
N PRO A 395 -1.81 19.32 41.13
CA PRO A 395 -3.13 19.27 41.77
C PRO A 395 -4.26 19.06 40.76
N LEU A 396 -4.22 19.78 39.63
CA LEU A 396 -5.23 19.69 38.57
C LEU A 396 -5.22 18.31 37.90
N VAL A 397 -4.03 17.74 37.66
CA VAL A 397 -3.89 16.36 37.16
C VAL A 397 -4.47 15.37 38.17
N ARG A 398 -4.13 15.49 39.46
CA ARG A 398 -4.68 14.61 40.50
C ARG A 398 -6.20 14.69 40.56
N ASP A 399 -6.77 15.89 40.52
CA ASP A 399 -8.22 16.08 40.59
C ASP A 399 -8.91 15.49 39.36
N SER A 400 -8.36 15.70 38.17
CA SER A 400 -8.86 15.09 36.94
C SER A 400 -8.78 13.55 36.95
N LEU A 401 -7.74 12.97 37.58
CA LEU A 401 -7.57 11.52 37.70
C LEU A 401 -8.41 10.91 38.84
N LYS A 402 -8.73 11.69 39.88
CA LYS A 402 -9.54 11.28 41.04
C LYS A 402 -11.04 11.38 40.81
N ASP A 403 -11.51 12.18 39.85
CA ASP A 403 -12.93 12.24 39.44
C ASP A 403 -13.37 10.96 38.70
N GLN A 404 -13.31 9.84 39.42
CA GLN A 404 -13.46 8.47 38.93
C GLN A 404 -14.90 8.11 38.52
N ARG A 405 -15.87 9.04 38.60
CA ARG A 405 -17.19 8.86 37.96
C ARG A 405 -17.08 8.91 36.42
N ARG A 406 -16.04 9.55 35.87
CA ARG A 406 -15.78 9.62 34.42
C ARG A 406 -15.00 8.42 33.87
N VAL A 407 -14.17 7.78 34.69
CA VAL A 407 -13.30 6.66 34.27
C VAL A 407 -13.98 5.28 34.43
N ARG A 408 -14.96 5.15 35.34
CA ARG A 408 -15.64 3.86 35.64
C ARG A 408 -17.02 3.68 34.99
N ASN A 409 -17.67 4.71 34.46
CA ASN A 409 -19.03 4.58 33.87
C ASN A 409 -19.04 4.00 32.44
N PHE A 410 -18.25 2.94 32.21
CA PHE A 410 -18.39 2.09 31.03
C PHE A 410 -19.29 0.85 31.30
N GLU A 411 -19.87 0.74 32.50
CA GLU A 411 -20.68 -0.41 32.90
C GLU A 411 -22.18 -0.17 32.69
N ASP A 412 -22.65 -0.61 31.52
CA ASP A 412 -23.89 -1.39 31.26
C ASP A 412 -24.54 -1.03 29.92
N VAL A 413 -23.90 -1.49 28.83
CA VAL A 413 -24.47 -1.51 27.46
C VAL A 413 -25.86 -2.19 27.44
N HIS A 414 -26.09 -3.15 28.34
CA HIS A 414 -27.35 -3.88 28.45
C HIS A 414 -28.49 -3.09 29.10
N ARG A 415 -28.20 -2.26 30.09
CA ARG A 415 -29.24 -1.45 30.74
C ARG A 415 -29.79 -0.43 29.75
N ASP A 416 -28.92 0.14 28.93
CA ASP A 416 -29.31 1.15 27.93
C ASP A 416 -30.10 0.48 26.78
N ALA A 417 -29.68 -0.68 26.28
CA ALA A 417 -30.44 -1.46 25.29
C ALA A 417 -31.83 -1.91 25.81
N ASN A 418 -31.94 -2.32 27.07
CA ASN A 418 -33.19 -2.80 27.66
C ASN A 418 -34.15 -1.65 28.04
N LYS A 419 -33.65 -0.47 28.41
CA LYS A 419 -34.48 0.74 28.65
C LYS A 419 -35.24 1.17 27.39
N TYR A 420 -34.63 1.03 26.21
CA TYR A 420 -35.30 1.33 24.94
C TYR A 420 -36.38 0.29 24.58
N HIS A 421 -36.16 -0.99 24.90
CA HIS A 421 -37.17 -2.04 24.73
C HIS A 421 -38.39 -1.87 25.65
N GLN A 422 -38.19 -1.33 26.86
CA GLN A 422 -39.26 -1.14 27.85
C GLN A 422 -40.14 0.11 27.64
N ASN A 423 -39.69 1.08 26.83
CA ASN A 423 -40.40 2.35 26.60
C ASN A 423 -41.29 2.37 25.33
N GLN A 424 -41.56 1.23 24.70
CA GLN A 424 -42.58 1.15 23.64
C GLN A 424 -43.98 0.96 24.27
N PRO A 425 -45.03 1.64 23.77
CA PRO A 425 -46.38 1.48 24.29
C PRO A 425 -46.88 0.05 24.04
N GLN A 426 -47.02 -0.73 25.11
CA GLN A 426 -47.53 -2.10 25.06
C GLN A 426 -49.05 -2.09 24.82
N SER A 427 -49.50 -2.50 23.64
CA SER A 427 -50.87 -3.00 23.43
C SER A 427 -50.96 -4.43 23.96
N GLN A 428 -51.64 -4.62 25.10
CA GLN A 428 -51.90 -5.91 25.72
C GLN A 428 -52.82 -6.79 24.87
N PRO A 429 -52.60 -8.12 24.88
CA PRO A 429 -53.69 -9.09 24.82
C PRO A 429 -53.81 -9.85 26.15
N THR A 430 -55.02 -9.80 26.70
CA THR A 430 -55.50 -10.44 27.91
C THR A 430 -55.56 -11.97 27.75
N VAL A 431 -54.82 -12.75 28.54
CA VAL A 431 -55.22 -14.14 28.86
C VAL A 431 -54.83 -14.48 30.30
N GLN A 432 -55.75 -15.21 30.93
CA GLN A 432 -55.98 -15.38 32.36
C GLN A 432 -54.92 -16.18 33.13
N THR A 433 -54.79 -15.77 34.38
CA THR A 433 -54.07 -16.40 35.50
C THR A 433 -54.54 -17.82 35.81
N VAL A 434 -53.58 -18.73 36.05
CA VAL A 434 -53.70 -19.78 37.08
C VAL A 434 -52.36 -19.90 37.79
N SER A 435 -52.39 -19.73 39.12
CA SER A 435 -51.25 -19.90 40.04
C SER A 435 -51.28 -21.32 40.69
N PRO A 436 -50.39 -21.64 41.64
CA PRO A 436 -49.35 -22.67 41.51
C PRO A 436 -49.62 -23.87 42.45
N VAL A 437 -48.73 -24.88 42.50
CA VAL A 437 -48.35 -25.65 43.71
C VAL A 437 -47.29 -26.73 43.36
N PRO A 438 -46.44 -27.16 44.33
CA PRO A 438 -45.01 -27.36 44.10
C PRO A 438 -44.46 -28.77 44.43
N SER A 439 -43.19 -28.95 44.04
CA SER A 439 -42.10 -29.62 44.77
C SER A 439 -42.08 -31.14 45.02
N THR A 440 -40.83 -31.59 45.17
CA THR A 440 -40.31 -32.83 45.79
C THR A 440 -40.26 -34.03 44.84
N SER A 441 -39.23 -34.88 44.79
CA SER A 441 -37.88 -34.96 45.39
C SER A 441 -37.32 -36.34 44.98
N GLN A 442 -35.98 -36.51 44.95
CA GLN A 442 -35.22 -37.65 45.51
C GLN A 442 -34.13 -38.29 44.61
N HIS A 443 -32.93 -38.34 45.20
CA HIS A 443 -31.93 -39.43 45.27
C HIS A 443 -31.43 -40.07 43.96
N GLU A 444 -30.17 -39.86 43.58
CA GLU A 444 -28.91 -40.48 44.06
C GLU A 444 -28.50 -41.73 43.26
N ALA A 445 -27.24 -41.68 42.78
CA ALA A 445 -26.23 -42.73 42.59
C ALA A 445 -26.68 -44.21 42.48
N THR A 446 -26.14 -45.08 41.62
CA THR A 446 -24.72 -45.45 41.51
C THR A 446 -24.50 -46.58 40.46
N ARG A 447 -23.25 -46.68 39.95
CA ARG A 447 -22.46 -47.90 39.57
C ARG A 447 -22.51 -48.55 38.15
N MET A 448 -21.36 -48.43 37.47
CA MET A 448 -20.48 -49.41 36.73
C MET A 448 -21.10 -50.28 35.60
N ALA A 449 -20.43 -50.62 34.49
CA ALA A 449 -19.03 -51.06 34.28
C ALA A 449 -18.59 -50.91 32.77
N PRO A 450 -17.31 -51.15 32.42
CA PRO A 450 -16.62 -50.65 31.21
C PRO A 450 -16.56 -51.67 30.05
N ILE A 451 -16.17 -51.26 28.83
CA ILE A 451 -15.44 -52.11 27.86
C ILE A 451 -14.87 -51.30 26.65
N GLN A 452 -13.56 -51.50 26.45
CA GLN A 452 -12.72 -51.52 25.23
C GLN A 452 -12.45 -50.27 24.36
N ARG A 453 -11.15 -49.91 24.35
CA ARG A 453 -10.45 -49.12 23.31
C ARG A 453 -10.13 -50.00 22.09
N PRO A 454 -10.17 -49.46 20.86
CA PRO A 454 -9.42 -50.00 19.74
C PRO A 454 -8.06 -49.31 19.58
N THR A 455 -7.11 -50.14 19.17
CA THR A 455 -5.67 -49.96 19.03
C THR A 455 -5.24 -49.17 17.78
N ARG A 456 -4.12 -48.44 17.91
CA ARG A 456 -3.35 -47.82 16.81
C ARG A 456 -2.68 -48.88 15.91
N PRO A 457 -2.50 -48.60 14.61
CA PRO A 457 -1.43 -49.20 13.83
C PRO A 457 -0.25 -48.22 13.68
N SER A 458 0.94 -48.76 13.96
CA SER A 458 2.27 -48.21 13.68
C SER A 458 2.77 -48.67 12.31
N GLY A 459 3.47 -47.80 11.58
CA GLY A 459 4.23 -48.20 10.39
C GLY A 459 4.88 -47.02 9.68
N TRP A 460 6.13 -46.71 10.05
CA TRP A 460 7.02 -45.81 9.30
C TRP A 460 8.07 -46.65 8.56
N SER A 461 8.00 -46.65 7.23
CA SER A 461 9.08 -46.75 6.22
C SER A 461 8.35 -46.77 4.86
N SER A 462 8.82 -46.27 3.72
CA SER A 462 10.14 -45.93 3.21
C SER A 462 9.93 -44.98 2.01
N ALA A 463 11.01 -44.30 1.60
CA ALA A 463 11.07 -43.39 0.46
C ALA A 463 10.54 -44.02 -0.84
N HIS A 464 9.73 -43.28 -1.61
CA HIS A 464 9.55 -43.48 -3.05
C HIS A 464 9.44 -42.13 -3.77
N ASN A 465 10.35 -41.96 -4.73
CA ASN A 465 10.40 -40.92 -5.75
C ASN A 465 9.02 -40.64 -6.36
N GLN A 466 8.56 -39.38 -6.28
CA GLN A 466 7.69 -38.81 -7.30
C GLN A 466 8.47 -37.75 -8.05
N GLN A 467 8.63 -38.01 -9.35
CA GLN A 467 9.26 -37.15 -10.33
C GLN A 467 8.66 -35.74 -10.26
N LEU A 468 9.55 -34.75 -10.06
CA LEU A 468 9.28 -33.33 -10.25
C LEU A 468 8.72 -33.11 -11.67
N ARG A 469 7.44 -32.75 -11.78
CA ARG A 469 6.93 -32.06 -12.97
C ARG A 469 7.43 -30.60 -12.91
N PRO A 470 7.86 -30.00 -14.03
CA PRO A 470 8.25 -28.59 -14.05
C PRO A 470 7.03 -27.73 -13.72
N ASN A 471 7.16 -26.85 -12.71
CA ASN A 471 6.19 -25.81 -12.41
C ASN A 471 6.15 -24.85 -13.61
N ILE A 472 5.11 -24.97 -14.44
CA ILE A 472 4.76 -23.95 -15.42
C ILE A 472 4.03 -22.85 -14.63
N LEU A 473 4.56 -21.63 -14.66
CA LEU A 473 3.93 -20.43 -14.07
C LEU A 473 2.46 -20.34 -14.52
N PRO A 474 1.53 -19.96 -13.63
CA PRO A 474 0.16 -19.71 -14.05
C PRO A 474 0.14 -18.56 -15.05
N THR A 475 -0.19 -18.85 -16.31
CA THR A 475 -0.43 -17.89 -17.39
C THR A 475 -1.79 -17.22 -17.18
N THR A 476 -1.95 -16.42 -16.11
CA THR A 476 -3.14 -15.58 -15.98
C THR A 476 -3.05 -14.39 -16.95
N PRO A 477 -4.11 -14.10 -17.73
CA PRO A 477 -4.15 -12.93 -18.62
C PRO A 477 -3.91 -11.62 -17.87
N ASP A 478 -4.15 -11.59 -16.56
CA ASP A 478 -3.95 -10.45 -15.67
C ASP A 478 -2.48 -9.96 -15.61
N ILE A 479 -1.50 -10.85 -15.78
CA ILE A 479 -0.07 -10.47 -15.85
C ILE A 479 0.23 -9.69 -17.14
N PHE A 480 -0.58 -9.90 -18.19
CA PHE A 480 -0.40 -9.32 -19.52
C PHE A 480 -1.36 -8.16 -19.82
N LEU A 481 -2.55 -8.17 -19.23
CA LEU A 481 -3.62 -7.19 -19.45
C LEU A 481 -3.66 -6.10 -18.39
N SER A 482 -3.21 -6.39 -17.15
CA SER A 482 -3.33 -5.47 -16.03
C SER A 482 -1.98 -4.94 -15.56
N GLY A 483 -1.91 -3.65 -15.26
CA GLY A 483 -0.83 -3.06 -14.45
C GLY A 483 -0.95 -3.40 -12.96
N LYS A 484 -1.69 -4.46 -12.58
CA LYS A 484 -2.02 -4.83 -11.19
C LYS A 484 -1.17 -5.98 -10.64
N ALA A 485 -0.41 -6.68 -11.48
CA ALA A 485 0.51 -7.72 -11.01
C ALA A 485 1.76 -7.07 -10.40
N GLY A 486 1.99 -7.29 -9.10
CA GLY A 486 3.17 -6.79 -8.38
C GLY A 486 4.52 -7.30 -8.88
N GLU A 487 4.51 -8.22 -9.84
CA GLU A 487 5.66 -8.62 -10.65
C GLU A 487 5.27 -8.61 -12.14
N SER A 488 5.91 -7.75 -12.94
CA SER A 488 5.79 -7.80 -14.39
C SER A 488 6.55 -9.00 -14.95
N PHE A 489 6.02 -9.64 -16.00
CA PHE A 489 6.73 -10.67 -16.75
C PHE A 489 8.13 -10.21 -17.23
N THR A 490 8.31 -8.91 -17.46
CA THR A 490 9.61 -8.30 -17.79
C THR A 490 10.62 -8.45 -16.66
N GLN A 491 10.18 -8.38 -15.41
CA GLN A 491 11.02 -8.59 -14.23
C GLN A 491 11.59 -10.02 -14.20
N LEU A 492 10.75 -11.00 -14.52
CA LEU A 492 11.16 -12.40 -14.59
C LEU A 492 12.22 -12.64 -15.68
N ILE A 493 12.09 -11.99 -16.83
CA ILE A 493 13.09 -12.06 -17.92
C ILE A 493 14.41 -11.38 -17.51
N LEU A 494 14.34 -10.16 -16.97
CA LEU A 494 15.55 -9.44 -16.51
C LEU A 494 16.32 -10.24 -15.46
N ASN A 495 15.61 -10.92 -14.56
CA ASN A 495 16.21 -11.81 -13.57
C ASN A 495 16.86 -13.04 -14.21
N ALA A 496 16.21 -13.66 -15.20
CA ALA A 496 16.73 -14.83 -15.91
C ALA A 496 17.96 -14.51 -16.76
N MET A 497 17.98 -13.35 -17.44
CA MET A 497 19.11 -12.92 -18.27
C MET A 497 20.38 -12.64 -17.47
N ASN A 498 20.22 -11.97 -16.34
CA ASN A 498 21.38 -11.53 -15.56
C ASN A 498 21.85 -12.57 -14.53
N ASN A 499 21.10 -13.65 -14.33
CA ASN A 499 21.48 -14.73 -13.41
C ASN A 499 20.97 -16.10 -13.89
N PRO A 500 21.70 -16.79 -14.79
CA PRO A 500 21.26 -18.05 -15.42
C PRO A 500 21.10 -19.23 -14.44
N SER A 501 21.46 -19.06 -13.16
CA SER A 501 21.35 -20.07 -12.10
C SER A 501 20.06 -19.96 -11.26
N VAL A 502 19.25 -18.92 -11.46
CA VAL A 502 18.01 -18.68 -10.72
C VAL A 502 16.85 -19.38 -11.43
N LYS A 503 16.18 -20.32 -10.75
CA LYS A 503 14.93 -20.91 -11.24
C LYS A 503 13.85 -19.84 -11.35
N LEU A 504 13.01 -19.93 -12.39
CA LEU A 504 11.78 -19.16 -12.61
C LEU A 504 10.73 -19.48 -11.52
N ASP A 505 11.03 -19.14 -10.27
CA ASP A 505 10.08 -19.17 -9.17
C ASP A 505 9.71 -17.71 -8.84
N SER A 506 8.41 -17.42 -8.73
CA SER A 506 7.89 -16.12 -8.26
C SER A 506 8.49 -15.80 -6.89
N GLN A 507 9.35 -14.80 -6.81
CA GLN A 507 9.95 -14.43 -5.53
C GLN A 507 8.95 -13.62 -4.73
N SER A 508 8.67 -14.07 -3.52
CA SER A 508 7.99 -13.27 -2.50
C SER A 508 8.68 -11.91 -2.31
N PHE A 509 7.90 -10.85 -2.08
CA PHE A 509 8.36 -9.54 -1.57
C PHE A 509 9.24 -9.73 -0.33
N SER A 510 10.52 -9.94 -0.57
CA SER A 510 11.56 -10.10 0.42
C SER A 510 12.71 -9.26 -0.10
N SER A 511 13.17 -8.31 0.71
CA SER A 511 14.31 -7.45 0.38
C SER A 511 15.50 -8.35 0.02
N PRO A 512 16.00 -8.37 -1.23
CA PRO A 512 17.13 -9.22 -1.55
C PRO A 512 18.44 -8.52 -1.13
N ARG A 513 19.16 -9.21 -0.24
CA ARG A 513 20.63 -9.27 -0.11
C ARG A 513 21.32 -8.17 0.73
N ASP A 514 21.75 -8.59 1.92
CA ASP A 514 22.92 -8.04 2.61
C ASP A 514 24.14 -8.13 1.68
N TYR A 515 24.42 -7.04 0.96
CA TYR A 515 25.73 -6.86 0.38
C TYR A 515 26.59 -6.21 1.45
N SER A 516 27.54 -6.98 2.00
CA SER A 516 28.70 -6.42 2.68
C SER A 516 29.41 -5.53 1.66
N VAL A 517 29.15 -4.23 1.69
CA VAL A 517 29.94 -3.26 0.94
C VAL A 517 31.33 -3.35 1.50
N ASP A 518 32.28 -3.80 0.68
CA ASP A 518 33.69 -3.86 1.03
C ASP A 518 34.14 -2.41 1.30
N VAL A 519 34.13 -2.01 2.58
CA VAL A 519 34.56 -0.69 3.06
C VAL A 519 36.07 -0.63 2.91
N ARG A 520 36.56 -0.45 1.68
CA ARG A 520 37.97 -0.16 1.41
C ARG A 520 38.15 1.35 1.24
N SER A 521 38.79 1.90 2.27
CA SER A 521 39.42 3.22 2.45
C SER A 521 38.69 4.47 1.95
N SER A 522 38.26 5.28 2.92
CA SER A 522 37.81 6.68 2.82
C SER A 522 38.79 7.66 2.14
N GLU A 523 39.92 7.19 1.59
CA GLU A 523 40.98 8.04 1.05
C GLU A 523 40.73 8.52 -0.38
N ASN A 524 39.89 7.84 -1.18
CA ASN A 524 39.67 8.14 -2.60
C ASN A 524 38.22 8.51 -2.99
N LEU A 525 37.29 8.64 -2.03
CA LEU A 525 35.87 8.89 -2.33
C LEU A 525 35.64 10.20 -3.12
N PHE A 526 36.45 11.23 -2.86
CA PHE A 526 36.34 12.55 -3.48
C PHE A 526 37.26 12.72 -4.71
N SER A 527 37.84 11.64 -5.22
CA SER A 527 38.69 11.67 -6.40
C SER A 527 37.86 11.43 -7.67
N PRO A 528 38.12 12.17 -8.78
CA PRO A 528 37.41 11.94 -10.04
C PRO A 528 37.77 10.57 -10.67
N PRO A 529 36.84 9.93 -11.41
CA PRO A 529 37.10 8.70 -12.15
C PRO A 529 38.23 8.84 -13.18
N ALA A 530 39.13 7.85 -13.28
CA ALA A 530 40.29 7.90 -14.18
C ALA A 530 39.91 8.03 -15.68
N ASN A 531 38.82 7.40 -16.12
CA ASN A 531 38.36 7.41 -17.52
C ASN A 531 37.18 8.37 -17.75
N ALA A 532 37.00 9.37 -16.89
CA ALA A 532 35.83 10.25 -16.91
C ALA A 532 35.59 10.94 -18.28
N ARG A 533 36.64 11.41 -18.95
CA ARG A 533 36.50 12.14 -20.23
C ARG A 533 35.97 11.27 -21.37
N GLU A 534 36.44 10.03 -21.46
CA GLU A 534 35.96 9.08 -22.46
C GLU A 534 34.49 8.72 -22.22
N PHE A 535 34.12 8.47 -20.96
CA PHE A 535 32.74 8.16 -20.59
C PHE A 535 31.77 9.33 -20.73
N LEU A 536 32.23 10.57 -20.49
CA LEU A 536 31.45 11.78 -20.76
C LEU A 536 31.07 11.86 -22.24
N GLN A 537 32.03 11.61 -23.14
CA GLN A 537 31.77 11.60 -24.57
C GLN A 537 30.69 10.56 -24.94
N VAL A 538 30.84 9.31 -24.48
CA VAL A 538 29.84 8.25 -24.71
C VAL A 538 28.45 8.63 -24.19
N TYR A 539 28.39 9.29 -23.02
CA TYR A 539 27.12 9.72 -22.45
C TYR A 539 26.45 10.83 -23.27
N PHE A 540 27.17 11.88 -23.64
CA PHE A 540 26.58 12.99 -24.39
C PHE A 540 26.25 12.61 -25.84
N ASP A 541 27.02 11.72 -26.45
CA ASP A 541 26.78 11.23 -27.82
C ASP A 541 25.54 10.32 -27.92
N PHE A 542 25.11 9.69 -26.82
CA PHE A 542 24.02 8.69 -26.86
C PHE A 542 22.95 8.86 -25.78
N HIS A 543 23.34 8.92 -24.52
CA HIS A 543 22.40 8.89 -23.40
C HIS A 543 21.72 10.24 -23.15
N HIS A 544 22.44 11.33 -23.36
CA HIS A 544 21.91 12.68 -23.16
C HIS A 544 20.79 13.01 -24.15
N GLU A 545 20.94 12.65 -25.43
CA GLU A 545 19.90 12.85 -26.46
C GLU A 545 18.57 12.17 -26.07
N LEU A 546 18.63 11.03 -25.37
CA LEU A 546 17.44 10.31 -24.93
C LEU A 546 16.80 10.89 -23.67
N THR A 547 17.57 11.57 -22.82
CA THR A 547 17.12 12.12 -21.53
C THR A 547 17.94 13.37 -21.19
N PRO A 548 17.66 14.50 -21.87
CA PRO A 548 18.46 15.72 -21.79
C PRO A 548 18.15 16.50 -20.51
N ILE A 549 18.70 16.06 -19.38
CA ILE A 549 18.48 16.67 -18.05
C ILE A 549 19.43 17.83 -17.74
N PHE A 550 20.35 18.14 -18.64
CA PHE A 550 21.37 19.17 -18.48
C PHE A 550 21.25 20.24 -19.56
N HIS A 551 21.81 21.41 -19.27
CA HIS A 551 22.29 22.35 -20.28
C HIS A 551 23.78 22.05 -20.49
N VAL A 552 24.13 21.48 -21.64
CA VAL A 552 25.46 20.90 -21.95
C VAL A 552 26.60 21.88 -21.71
N PRO A 553 26.57 23.15 -22.19
CA PRO A 553 27.66 24.08 -21.96
C PRO A 553 27.93 24.34 -20.47
N SER A 554 26.88 24.47 -19.66
CA SER A 554 27.02 24.73 -18.22
C SER A 554 27.59 23.54 -17.46
N ILE A 555 27.05 22.33 -17.70
CA ILE A 555 27.49 21.15 -16.95
C ILE A 555 28.90 20.70 -17.35
N MET A 556 29.30 20.90 -18.62
CA MET A 556 30.65 20.56 -19.07
C MET A 556 31.71 21.46 -18.42
N ALA A 557 31.40 22.74 -18.18
CA ALA A 557 32.27 23.65 -17.44
C ALA A 557 32.49 23.15 -15.99
N GLU A 558 31.42 22.73 -15.32
CA GLU A 558 31.48 22.14 -13.97
C GLU A 558 32.30 20.84 -13.94
N PHE A 559 32.16 19.98 -14.96
CA PHE A 559 32.96 18.76 -15.04
C PHE A 559 34.46 19.05 -15.23
N GLU A 560 34.84 19.97 -16.11
CA GLU A 560 36.26 20.33 -16.25
C GLU A 560 36.84 20.96 -14.98
N GLN A 561 36.03 21.70 -14.22
CA GLN A 561 36.43 22.22 -12.91
C GLN A 561 36.68 21.09 -11.89
N ILE A 562 35.77 20.10 -11.82
CA ILE A 562 35.92 18.94 -10.92
C ILE A 562 37.07 18.02 -11.34
N LEU A 563 37.35 17.89 -12.64
CA LEU A 563 38.47 17.09 -13.15
C LEU A 563 39.84 17.75 -12.89
N SER A 564 39.88 19.07 -12.74
CA SER A 564 41.11 19.83 -12.50
C SER A 564 41.38 20.16 -11.03
N THR A 565 40.37 20.01 -10.15
CA THR A 565 40.43 20.44 -8.74
C THR A 565 40.18 19.27 -7.78
N ARG A 566 40.84 19.26 -6.62
CA ARG A 566 40.52 18.29 -5.55
C ARG A 566 39.18 18.63 -4.91
N VAL A 567 38.21 17.71 -4.98
CA VAL A 567 36.91 17.89 -4.35
C VAL A 567 37.03 17.75 -2.83
N SER A 568 36.40 18.65 -2.09
CA SER A 568 36.31 18.63 -0.62
C SER A 568 34.87 18.35 -0.20
N SER A 569 34.69 17.61 0.89
CA SER A 569 33.37 17.30 1.47
C SER A 569 32.61 18.54 1.95
N ALA A 570 33.29 19.69 2.12
CA ALA A 570 32.68 20.93 2.60
C ALA A 570 31.79 21.65 1.57
N ASN A 571 31.94 21.36 0.27
CA ASN A 571 31.14 21.98 -0.79
C ASN A 571 30.14 20.96 -1.35
N SER A 572 28.89 21.01 -0.89
CA SER A 572 27.88 20.03 -1.32
C SER A 572 27.56 20.09 -2.81
N HIS A 573 27.68 21.25 -3.46
CA HIS A 573 27.48 21.37 -4.91
C HIS A 573 28.52 20.54 -5.68
N HIS A 574 29.82 20.71 -5.38
CA HIS A 574 30.88 19.90 -6.01
C HIS A 574 30.74 18.40 -5.73
N VAL A 575 30.23 18.02 -4.54
CA VAL A 575 29.94 16.61 -4.21
C VAL A 575 28.86 16.04 -5.12
N TYR A 576 27.78 16.79 -5.38
CA TYR A 576 26.72 16.34 -6.30
C TYR A 576 27.18 16.31 -7.76
N ILE A 577 27.99 17.27 -8.21
CA ILE A 577 28.59 17.20 -9.56
C ILE A 577 29.49 15.97 -9.69
N LEU A 578 30.29 15.65 -8.67
CA LEU A 578 31.10 14.43 -8.66
C LEU A 578 30.23 13.15 -8.61
N ALA A 579 29.10 13.18 -7.92
CA ALA A 579 28.13 12.07 -7.92
C ALA A 579 27.49 11.88 -9.31
N ILE A 580 27.10 12.98 -9.97
CA ILE A 580 26.62 12.97 -11.37
C ILE A 580 27.68 12.36 -12.28
N LEU A 581 28.94 12.80 -12.17
CA LEU A 581 30.03 12.28 -12.99
C LEU A 581 30.22 10.77 -12.81
N ASN A 582 30.15 10.28 -11.57
CA ASN A 582 30.19 8.84 -11.30
C ASN A 582 28.96 8.10 -11.88
N MET A 583 27.76 8.67 -11.80
CA MET A 583 26.57 8.06 -12.43
C MET A 583 26.68 8.01 -13.96
N ILE A 584 27.26 9.04 -14.58
CA ILE A 584 27.58 9.05 -16.03
C ILE A 584 28.58 7.93 -16.36
N CYS A 585 29.65 7.80 -15.59
CA CYS A 585 30.63 6.72 -15.75
C CYS A 585 29.98 5.34 -15.60
N ALA A 586 29.05 5.17 -14.65
CA ALA A 586 28.31 3.91 -14.47
C ALA A 586 27.50 3.55 -15.73
N LEU A 587 26.75 4.52 -16.28
CA LEU A 587 25.97 4.34 -17.51
C LEU A 587 26.84 4.04 -18.73
N ALA A 588 27.88 4.84 -18.96
CA ALA A 588 28.77 4.68 -20.11
C ALA A 588 29.60 3.39 -20.04
N ALA A 589 30.07 3.00 -18.85
CA ALA A 589 30.74 1.71 -18.66
C ALA A 589 29.77 0.53 -18.90
N ALA A 590 28.52 0.64 -18.46
CA ALA A 590 27.49 -0.37 -18.72
C ALA A 590 27.07 -0.45 -20.19
N HIS A 591 27.28 0.62 -20.98
CA HIS A 591 27.05 0.66 -22.42
C HIS A 591 28.18 -0.06 -23.19
N SER A 592 29.44 0.13 -22.78
CA SER A 592 30.64 -0.32 -23.50
C SER A 592 31.04 -1.80 -23.30
N ARG A 593 30.07 -2.71 -23.06
CA ARG A 593 30.28 -4.10 -22.57
C ARG A 593 31.25 -4.98 -23.37
N GLN A 594 31.55 -4.65 -24.64
CA GLN A 594 32.44 -5.47 -25.49
C GLN A 594 33.88 -4.96 -25.65
N ARG A 595 34.24 -3.74 -25.20
CA ARG A 595 35.57 -3.19 -25.51
C ARG A 595 36.69 -3.49 -24.51
N HIS A 596 36.37 -3.82 -23.25
CA HIS A 596 37.39 -3.84 -22.19
C HIS A 596 37.45 -5.11 -21.31
N GLY A 597 36.65 -6.14 -21.58
CA GLY A 597 36.69 -7.38 -20.78
C GLY A 597 36.39 -7.17 -19.28
N ASP A 598 35.81 -6.04 -18.91
CA ASP A 598 35.59 -5.67 -17.52
C ASP A 598 34.13 -5.89 -17.12
N SER A 599 33.96 -6.70 -16.08
CA SER A 599 32.69 -7.27 -15.61
C SER A 599 31.74 -6.21 -15.05
N ASP A 600 30.46 -6.55 -14.91
CA ASP A 600 29.39 -5.82 -14.19
C ASP A 600 29.84 -5.13 -12.87
N THR A 601 30.95 -5.60 -12.28
CA THR A 601 31.61 -5.01 -11.12
C THR A 601 32.12 -3.57 -11.33
N THR A 602 32.63 -3.18 -12.49
CA THR A 602 33.22 -1.84 -12.68
C THR A 602 32.18 -0.74 -12.84
N SER A 603 31.11 -0.97 -13.60
CA SER A 603 29.98 -0.04 -13.69
C SER A 603 29.28 0.13 -12.34
N ARG A 604 29.12 -0.97 -11.58
CA ARG A 604 28.51 -0.95 -10.24
C ARG A 604 29.38 -0.22 -9.21
N LYS A 605 30.71 -0.26 -9.31
CA LYS A 605 31.61 0.54 -8.46
C LYS A 605 31.31 2.03 -8.59
N TYR A 606 31.18 2.55 -9.82
CA TYR A 606 30.86 3.96 -10.03
C TYR A 606 29.49 4.34 -9.44
N TYR A 607 28.47 3.50 -9.63
CA TYR A 607 27.15 3.70 -9.02
C TYR A 607 27.24 3.74 -7.48
N ASN A 608 27.93 2.78 -6.86
CA ASN A 608 28.10 2.72 -5.41
C ASN A 608 28.85 3.94 -4.87
N THR A 609 29.91 4.39 -5.55
CA THR A 609 30.65 5.61 -5.20
C THR A 609 29.74 6.84 -5.23
N ALA A 610 28.92 7.00 -6.27
CA ALA A 610 27.95 8.10 -6.35
C ALA A 610 26.93 8.05 -5.21
N MET A 611 26.42 6.87 -4.87
CA MET A 611 25.48 6.71 -3.74
C MET A 611 26.15 7.02 -2.39
N GLN A 612 27.41 6.62 -2.18
CA GLN A 612 28.19 6.96 -0.98
C GLN A 612 28.44 8.46 -0.85
N LEU A 613 28.71 9.17 -1.95
CA LEU A 613 28.86 10.63 -1.96
C LEU A 613 27.56 11.33 -1.51
N MET A 614 26.40 10.80 -1.87
CA MET A 614 25.10 11.37 -1.53
C MET A 614 24.54 10.91 -0.16
N GLN A 615 25.01 9.77 0.36
CA GLN A 615 24.47 9.11 1.56
C GLN A 615 24.35 10.02 2.79
N PRO A 616 25.34 10.86 3.16
CA PRO A 616 25.27 11.68 4.37
C PRO A 616 24.07 12.63 4.40
N ASN A 617 23.66 13.12 3.23
CA ASN A 617 22.55 14.05 3.07
C ASN A 617 21.45 13.43 2.19
N LEU A 618 21.27 12.11 2.16
CA LEU A 618 20.31 11.48 1.25
C LEU A 618 18.87 11.97 1.48
N LEU A 619 18.53 12.27 2.74
CA LEU A 619 17.21 12.76 3.17
C LEU A 619 17.20 14.25 3.54
N SER A 620 18.20 15.02 3.11
CA SER A 620 18.34 16.46 3.34
C SER A 620 19.05 17.14 2.14
N ASP A 621 19.34 18.45 2.22
CA ASP A 621 20.03 19.23 1.16
C ASP A 621 19.42 19.03 -0.25
N TRP A 622 18.20 19.53 -0.42
CA TRP A 622 17.46 19.43 -1.68
C TRP A 622 18.08 20.32 -2.75
N LYS A 623 18.67 19.68 -3.76
CA LYS A 623 19.29 20.36 -4.91
C LYS A 623 18.95 19.64 -6.20
N ILE A 624 18.90 20.39 -7.31
CA ILE A 624 18.53 19.84 -8.62
C ILE A 624 19.54 18.81 -9.11
N GLU A 625 20.82 19.00 -8.79
CA GLU A 625 21.94 18.10 -9.10
C GLU A 625 21.77 16.74 -8.45
N LYS A 626 21.19 16.71 -7.25
CA LYS A 626 20.86 15.47 -6.56
C LYS A 626 19.74 14.72 -7.27
N VAL A 627 18.71 15.43 -7.77
CA VAL A 627 17.66 14.83 -8.61
C VAL A 627 18.26 14.27 -9.90
N GLN A 628 19.13 15.03 -10.56
CA GLN A 628 19.83 14.61 -11.78
C GLN A 628 20.69 13.36 -11.53
N ALA A 629 21.47 13.31 -10.46
CA ALA A 629 22.27 12.13 -10.09
C ALA A 629 21.39 10.89 -9.85
N LEU A 630 20.29 11.03 -9.11
CA LEU A 630 19.37 9.93 -8.85
C LEU A 630 18.63 9.47 -10.11
N LEU A 631 18.26 10.37 -11.02
CA LEU A 631 17.68 10.03 -12.32
C LEU A 631 18.64 9.20 -13.18
N LEU A 632 19.91 9.60 -13.23
CA LEU A 632 20.95 8.82 -13.91
C LEU A 632 21.16 7.45 -13.25
N GLY A 633 21.15 7.40 -11.92
CA GLY A 633 21.22 6.16 -11.15
C GLY A 633 20.06 5.21 -11.45
N ALA A 634 18.82 5.72 -11.45
CA ALA A 634 17.65 4.93 -11.84
C ALA A 634 17.77 4.42 -13.29
N ARG A 635 18.27 5.25 -14.22
CA ARG A 635 18.49 4.83 -15.61
C ARG A 635 19.54 3.73 -15.73
N TYR A 636 20.62 3.78 -14.93
CA TYR A 636 21.61 2.72 -14.85
C TYR A 636 20.98 1.42 -14.33
N LEU A 637 20.26 1.50 -13.21
CA LEU A 637 19.65 0.34 -12.57
C LEU A 637 18.58 -0.31 -13.45
N GLN A 638 17.83 0.46 -14.23
CA GLN A 638 16.86 -0.06 -15.22
C GLN A 638 17.52 -1.02 -16.22
N SER A 639 18.79 -0.82 -16.54
CA SER A 639 19.56 -1.65 -17.48
C SER A 639 20.34 -2.79 -16.83
N SER A 640 20.06 -3.08 -15.55
CA SER A 640 20.77 -4.04 -14.69
C SER A 640 19.81 -5.01 -14.00
N SER A 641 20.35 -5.93 -13.19
CA SER A 641 19.59 -6.89 -12.36
C SER A 641 18.88 -6.28 -11.15
N TYR A 642 19.05 -4.98 -10.89
CA TYR A 642 18.67 -4.32 -9.64
C TYR A 642 17.41 -3.45 -9.78
N SER A 643 16.35 -4.03 -10.33
CA SER A 643 15.09 -3.30 -10.61
C SER A 643 14.36 -2.79 -9.36
N ASP A 644 14.48 -3.49 -8.22
CA ASP A 644 13.90 -3.04 -6.94
C ASP A 644 14.58 -1.77 -6.43
N GLU A 645 15.90 -1.67 -6.58
CA GLU A 645 16.66 -0.46 -6.31
C GLU A 645 16.25 0.66 -7.28
N CYS A 646 16.04 0.33 -8.56
CA CYS A 646 15.67 1.29 -9.61
C CYS A 646 14.42 2.10 -9.24
N TRP A 647 13.35 1.40 -8.85
CA TRP A 647 12.10 2.03 -8.44
C TRP A 647 12.24 2.91 -7.19
N THR A 648 13.02 2.43 -6.22
CA THR A 648 13.25 3.16 -4.96
C THR A 648 14.03 4.44 -5.21
N VAL A 649 15.12 4.38 -5.97
CA VAL A 649 15.96 5.53 -6.33
C VAL A 649 15.16 6.57 -7.10
N LEU A 650 14.34 6.14 -8.08
CA LEU A 650 13.45 7.04 -8.80
C LEU A 650 12.42 7.69 -7.86
N GLY A 651 11.83 6.93 -6.95
CA GLY A 651 10.88 7.44 -5.96
C GLY A 651 11.50 8.48 -5.02
N VAL A 652 12.80 8.39 -4.71
CA VAL A 652 13.52 9.44 -3.97
C VAL A 652 13.71 10.68 -4.86
N ALA A 653 14.15 10.51 -6.11
CA ALA A 653 14.33 11.62 -7.06
C ALA A 653 13.04 12.44 -7.23
N ILE A 654 11.90 11.77 -7.41
CA ILE A 654 10.58 12.41 -7.59
C ILE A 654 10.16 13.20 -6.34
N ARG A 655 10.39 12.66 -5.14
CA ARG A 655 10.06 13.36 -3.88
C ARG A 655 10.89 14.64 -3.73
N ILE A 656 12.19 14.59 -4.03
CA ILE A 656 13.06 15.77 -4.01
C ILE A 656 12.62 16.77 -5.09
N ALA A 657 12.23 16.31 -6.28
CA ALA A 657 11.70 17.17 -7.34
C ALA A 657 10.39 17.90 -6.93
N TYR A 658 9.52 17.22 -6.17
CA TYR A 658 8.33 17.87 -5.58
C TYR A 658 8.72 18.92 -4.55
N ASP A 659 9.65 18.62 -3.64
CA ASP A 659 10.12 19.57 -2.61
C ASP A 659 10.84 20.78 -3.21
N LEU A 660 11.49 20.62 -4.36
CA LEU A 660 12.06 21.71 -5.17
C LEU A 660 11.03 22.44 -6.02
N GLU A 661 9.75 22.08 -5.93
CA GLU A 661 8.64 22.62 -6.71
C GLU A 661 8.80 22.51 -8.24
N LEU A 662 9.55 21.51 -8.73
CA LEU A 662 9.76 21.31 -10.18
C LEU A 662 8.48 20.94 -10.94
N HIS A 663 7.43 20.55 -10.21
CA HIS A 663 6.07 20.26 -10.70
C HIS A 663 5.23 21.53 -10.97
N ARG A 664 5.78 22.72 -10.72
CA ARG A 664 5.15 24.01 -11.02
C ARG A 664 5.97 24.74 -12.10
N PRO A 665 5.34 25.65 -12.87
CA PRO A 665 6.07 26.53 -13.77
C PRO A 665 7.18 27.28 -13.03
N PRO A 666 8.43 27.31 -13.55
CA PRO A 666 9.50 28.02 -12.88
C PRO A 666 9.27 29.53 -12.95
N ASP A 667 9.56 30.23 -11.84
CA ASP A 667 9.37 31.68 -11.73
C ASP A 667 10.45 32.44 -12.53
N PRO A 668 10.08 33.23 -13.56
CA PRO A 668 11.04 34.03 -14.33
C PRO A 668 11.74 35.12 -13.54
N GLU A 669 11.23 35.52 -12.38
CA GLU A 669 11.89 36.48 -11.49
C GLU A 669 12.98 35.83 -10.63
N GLN A 670 12.83 34.53 -10.34
CA GLN A 670 13.75 33.78 -9.48
C GLN A 670 14.87 33.10 -10.26
N PHE A 671 14.57 32.60 -11.45
CA PHE A 671 15.46 31.73 -12.22
C PHE A 671 15.78 32.31 -13.59
N ASP A 672 17.02 32.16 -14.02
CA ASP A 672 17.43 32.54 -15.37
C ASP A 672 16.86 31.57 -16.43
N CYS A 673 16.97 31.90 -17.72
CA CYS A 673 16.37 31.05 -18.76
C CYS A 673 16.99 29.64 -18.82
N ILE A 674 18.27 29.48 -18.46
CA ILE A 674 18.93 28.17 -18.43
C ILE A 674 18.33 27.34 -17.28
N GLU A 675 18.25 27.91 -16.09
CA GLU A 675 17.68 27.26 -14.91
C GLU A 675 16.21 26.89 -15.14
N GLN A 676 15.42 27.78 -15.73
CA GLN A 676 14.02 27.50 -16.09
C GLN A 676 13.91 26.28 -17.01
N GLU A 677 14.70 26.21 -18.08
CA GLU A 677 14.67 25.07 -19.01
C GLU A 677 15.19 23.78 -18.37
N VAL A 678 16.27 23.84 -17.58
CA VAL A 678 16.79 22.66 -16.87
C VAL A 678 15.76 22.12 -15.86
N ARG A 679 15.05 23.00 -15.14
CA ARG A 679 13.98 22.60 -14.21
C ARG A 679 12.85 21.86 -14.93
N LYS A 680 12.39 22.39 -16.08
CA LYS A 680 11.38 21.72 -16.93
C LYS A 680 11.89 20.36 -17.42
N ARG A 681 13.13 20.29 -17.91
CA ARG A 681 13.77 19.06 -18.40
C ARG A 681 13.86 17.99 -17.32
N VAL A 682 14.32 18.34 -16.12
CA VAL A 682 14.44 17.42 -14.97
C VAL A 682 13.06 16.91 -14.53
N TRP A 683 12.05 17.78 -14.47
CA TRP A 683 10.68 17.35 -14.14
C TRP A 683 10.13 16.35 -15.15
N TYR A 684 10.25 16.64 -16.44
CA TYR A 684 9.76 15.74 -17.48
C TYR A 684 10.59 14.45 -17.57
N ALA A 685 11.85 14.45 -17.15
CA ALA A 685 12.63 13.22 -17.01
C ALA A 685 12.13 12.37 -15.83
N CYS A 686 11.78 12.98 -14.70
CA CYS A 686 11.09 12.30 -13.59
C CYS A 686 9.76 11.68 -14.06
N PHE A 687 8.87 12.50 -14.65
CA PHE A 687 7.58 12.05 -15.15
C PHE A 687 7.74 10.92 -16.17
N GLY A 688 8.61 11.10 -17.17
CA GLY A 688 8.75 10.15 -18.25
C GLY A 688 9.34 8.82 -17.79
N LEU A 689 10.34 8.85 -16.91
CA LEU A 689 10.91 7.63 -16.35
C LEU A 689 9.92 6.92 -15.41
N ASP A 690 9.14 7.66 -14.64
CA ASP A 690 8.07 7.11 -13.79
C ASP A 690 7.01 6.38 -14.61
N LYS A 691 6.50 6.97 -15.69
CA LYS A 691 5.55 6.30 -16.60
C LYS A 691 6.15 5.08 -17.26
N LEU A 692 7.38 5.17 -17.74
CA LEU A 692 8.08 4.06 -18.37
C LEU A 692 8.29 2.90 -17.39
N LEU A 693 8.78 3.16 -16.18
CA LEU A 693 9.03 2.10 -15.19
C LEU A 693 7.74 1.53 -14.61
N SER A 694 6.71 2.36 -14.42
CA SER A 694 5.38 1.91 -13.99
C SER A 694 4.80 0.91 -15.00
N MET A 695 4.91 1.24 -16.29
CA MET A 695 4.51 0.35 -17.39
C MET A 695 5.37 -0.93 -17.43
N ILE A 696 6.70 -0.81 -17.36
CA ILE A 696 7.61 -1.97 -17.45
C ILE A 696 7.44 -2.91 -16.26
N TYR A 697 7.30 -2.39 -15.03
CA TYR A 697 7.30 -3.19 -13.80
C TYR A 697 5.91 -3.48 -13.24
N GLY A 698 4.83 -2.91 -13.80
CA GLY A 698 3.47 -3.07 -13.27
C GLY A 698 3.29 -2.37 -11.91
N ARG A 699 4.01 -1.26 -11.68
CA ARG A 699 3.96 -0.50 -10.42
C ARG A 699 3.14 0.77 -10.58
N PRO A 700 2.45 1.27 -9.52
CA PRO A 700 1.73 2.54 -9.60
C PRO A 700 2.68 3.71 -9.81
N ALA A 701 2.38 4.60 -10.76
CA ALA A 701 3.15 5.82 -11.00
C ALA A 701 3.07 6.79 -9.81
N ALA A 702 4.19 7.42 -9.46
CA ALA A 702 4.26 8.44 -8.40
C ALA A 702 3.88 9.86 -8.88
N THR A 703 3.88 10.09 -10.19
CA THR A 703 3.52 11.35 -10.86
C THR A 703 2.23 11.19 -11.64
N SER A 704 1.47 12.27 -11.80
CA SER A 704 0.32 12.31 -12.70
C SER A 704 0.19 13.64 -13.42
N THR A 705 -0.28 13.63 -14.68
CA THR A 705 -0.59 14.89 -15.40
C THR A 705 -1.65 15.73 -14.71
N ALA A 706 -2.46 15.15 -13.82
CA ALA A 706 -3.42 15.89 -12.99
C ALA A 706 -2.78 16.65 -11.82
N THR A 707 -1.52 16.36 -11.48
CA THR A 707 -0.87 16.86 -10.24
C THR A 707 0.27 17.85 -10.49
N PHE A 708 0.51 18.27 -11.74
CA PHE A 708 1.56 19.25 -12.07
C PHE A 708 1.12 20.23 -13.16
N LEU A 709 1.75 21.40 -13.18
CA LEU A 709 1.48 22.48 -14.14
C LEU A 709 2.71 22.91 -14.95
N THR A 710 3.88 22.32 -14.69
CA THR A 710 5.12 22.60 -15.44
C THR A 710 4.89 22.43 -16.95
N PRO A 711 5.15 23.47 -17.77
CA PRO A 711 5.04 23.37 -19.21
C PRO A 711 6.17 22.51 -19.78
N LEU A 712 5.97 21.98 -20.98
CA LEU A 712 7.03 21.29 -21.72
C LEU A 712 8.24 22.23 -21.90
N PRO A 713 9.47 21.70 -21.90
CA PRO A 713 10.65 22.46 -22.31
C PRO A 713 10.51 23.00 -23.73
N GLU A 714 11.24 24.07 -24.02
CA GLU A 714 11.27 24.66 -25.36
C GLU A 714 12.02 23.73 -26.33
N ASP A 715 11.54 23.67 -27.57
CA ASP A 715 12.14 22.87 -28.66
C ASP A 715 13.36 23.61 -29.25
N LEU A 716 14.38 23.80 -28.41
CA LEU A 716 15.59 24.57 -28.72
C LEU A 716 16.86 23.77 -28.40
N ASP A 717 17.87 23.91 -29.25
CA ASP A 717 19.23 23.44 -28.94
C ASP A 717 19.88 24.33 -27.88
N ASP A 718 20.79 23.78 -27.08
CA ASP A 718 21.39 24.48 -25.94
C ASP A 718 22.11 25.78 -26.32
N ASP A 719 22.69 25.88 -27.52
CA ASP A 719 23.31 27.12 -28.02
C ASP A 719 22.34 28.31 -28.15
N CYS A 720 21.04 28.00 -28.22
CA CYS A 720 19.95 28.95 -28.31
C CYS A 720 19.45 29.42 -26.93
N ILE A 721 19.90 28.80 -25.83
CA ILE A 721 19.47 29.10 -24.46
C ILE A 721 20.57 29.91 -23.79
N ARG A 722 20.34 31.20 -23.53
CA ARG A 722 21.26 32.09 -22.82
C ARG A 722 20.64 32.49 -21.48
N PRO A 723 21.44 32.81 -20.44
CA PRO A 723 20.89 33.13 -19.12
C PRO A 723 19.78 34.20 -19.15
N ASN A 724 19.93 35.20 -20.02
CA ASN A 724 19.03 36.34 -20.09
C ASN A 724 17.95 36.25 -21.19
N ARG A 725 18.01 35.28 -22.11
CA ARG A 725 17.03 35.16 -23.21
C ARG A 725 17.11 33.82 -23.93
N LEU A 726 15.98 33.41 -24.50
CA LEU A 726 15.88 32.35 -25.49
C LEU A 726 16.01 32.91 -26.91
N LEU A 727 16.76 32.22 -27.77
CA LEU A 727 16.99 32.58 -29.16
C LEU A 727 16.23 31.61 -30.08
N PHE A 728 15.15 32.07 -30.70
CA PHE A 728 14.40 31.24 -31.63
C PHE A 728 15.00 31.34 -33.04
N PRO A 729 15.50 30.23 -33.62
CA PRO A 729 16.10 30.25 -34.96
C PRO A 729 15.06 30.60 -36.03
N SER A 730 15.46 31.41 -37.02
CA SER A 730 14.58 31.86 -38.11
C SER A 730 14.19 30.75 -39.09
N VAL A 731 14.91 29.62 -39.08
CA VAL A 731 14.60 28.42 -39.85
C VAL A 731 14.28 27.31 -38.86
N GLN A 732 13.08 26.73 -38.95
CA GLN A 732 12.68 25.58 -38.14
C GLN A 732 13.48 24.34 -38.55
N THR A 733 14.65 24.14 -37.93
CA THR A 733 15.35 22.87 -37.90
C THR A 733 14.87 22.06 -36.70
N THR A 734 14.73 20.74 -36.85
CA THR A 734 14.43 19.84 -35.73
C THR A 734 15.58 19.92 -34.72
N SER A 735 15.28 20.29 -33.48
CA SER A 735 16.27 20.39 -32.42
C SER A 735 16.59 19.02 -31.82
N SER A 736 17.69 18.94 -31.07
CA SER A 736 18.03 17.78 -30.24
C SER A 736 16.97 17.48 -29.17
N MET A 737 16.22 18.50 -28.71
CA MET A 737 15.13 18.35 -27.74
C MET A 737 13.88 17.70 -28.34
N SER A 738 13.70 17.74 -29.66
CA SER A 738 12.47 17.28 -30.32
C SER A 738 12.14 15.82 -29.96
N PHE A 739 13.13 14.93 -29.86
CA PHE A 739 12.90 13.54 -29.44
C PHE A 739 12.27 13.46 -28.04
N PHE A 740 12.87 14.15 -27.08
CA PHE A 740 12.43 14.15 -25.69
C PHE A 740 11.02 14.74 -25.53
N LEU A 741 10.70 15.79 -26.30
CA LEU A 741 9.37 16.39 -26.30
C LEU A 741 8.31 15.43 -26.87
N GLN A 742 8.62 14.75 -27.97
CA GLN A 742 7.69 13.77 -28.56
C GLN A 742 7.46 12.57 -27.63
N VAL A 743 8.51 12.08 -26.96
CA VAL A 743 8.38 11.05 -25.92
C VAL A 743 7.51 11.56 -24.77
N SER A 744 7.72 12.79 -24.31
CA SER A 744 6.96 13.36 -23.19
C SER A 744 5.48 13.48 -23.52
N LYS A 745 5.12 13.90 -24.74
CA LYS A 745 3.75 13.91 -25.24
C LYS A 745 3.16 12.50 -25.30
N LEU A 746 3.90 11.56 -25.91
CA LEU A 746 3.49 10.16 -26.00
C LEU A 746 3.21 9.53 -24.62
N TYR A 747 4.02 9.86 -23.61
CA TYR A 747 3.84 9.32 -22.26
C TYR A 747 2.65 9.92 -21.50
N ARG A 748 2.09 11.05 -21.94
CA ARG A 748 0.78 11.53 -21.46
C ARG A 748 -0.36 10.67 -22.00
N ILE A 749 -0.26 10.22 -23.25
CA ILE A 749 -1.19 9.25 -23.83
C ILE A 749 -1.07 7.92 -23.09
N LEU A 750 0.17 7.44 -22.86
CA LEU A 750 0.46 6.24 -22.08
C LEU A 750 -0.22 6.28 -20.70
N GLU A 751 -0.14 7.38 -19.96
CA GLU A 751 -0.82 7.51 -18.66
C GLU A 751 -2.33 7.24 -18.81
N SER A 752 -2.98 7.80 -19.83
CA SER A 752 -4.41 7.58 -20.06
C SER A 752 -4.74 6.13 -20.40
N THR A 753 -3.83 5.38 -21.03
CA THR A 753 -4.01 3.93 -21.25
C THR A 753 -4.00 3.11 -19.96
N THR A 754 -3.30 3.56 -18.91
CA THR A 754 -3.23 2.83 -17.62
C THR A 754 -4.54 2.88 -16.82
N VAL A 755 -5.46 3.76 -17.21
CA VAL A 755 -6.79 3.92 -16.62
C VAL A 755 -7.84 3.02 -17.30
N LEU A 756 -7.51 2.42 -18.44
CA LEU A 756 -8.42 1.49 -19.14
C LEU A 756 -8.59 0.22 -18.29
N GLY A 757 -9.80 0.00 -17.75
CA GLY A 757 -10.16 -1.23 -17.05
C GLY A 757 -10.23 -2.46 -17.97
N ASP A 758 -10.56 -3.63 -17.43
CA ASP A 758 -10.53 -4.92 -18.17
C ASP A 758 -11.54 -4.99 -19.34
N GLN A 759 -12.50 -4.07 -19.39
CA GLN A 759 -13.45 -3.83 -20.49
C GLN A 759 -13.62 -2.32 -20.67
N PRO A 760 -12.81 -1.64 -21.50
CA PRO A 760 -12.94 -0.20 -21.71
C PRO A 760 -14.27 0.12 -22.39
N ALA A 761 -14.77 1.34 -22.20
CA ALA A 761 -15.80 1.84 -23.10
C ALA A 761 -15.18 2.03 -24.50
N LEU A 762 -15.93 1.69 -25.55
CA LEU A 762 -15.47 1.87 -26.93
C LEU A 762 -15.14 3.35 -27.24
N ALA A 763 -15.82 4.27 -26.58
CA ALA A 763 -15.55 5.71 -26.67
C ALA A 763 -14.14 6.07 -26.15
N ASP A 764 -13.65 5.41 -25.10
CA ASP A 764 -12.32 5.66 -24.57
C ASP A 764 -11.23 5.15 -25.52
N LEU A 765 -11.46 4.00 -26.16
CA LEU A 765 -10.56 3.47 -27.19
C LEU A 765 -10.46 4.41 -28.39
N VAL A 766 -11.60 4.88 -28.91
CA VAL A 766 -11.64 5.83 -30.05
C VAL A 766 -10.94 7.14 -29.69
N ARG A 767 -11.20 7.69 -28.50
CA ARG A 767 -10.55 8.92 -28.05
C ARG A 767 -9.03 8.77 -27.98
N LEU A 768 -8.54 7.66 -27.43
CA LEU A 768 -7.09 7.42 -27.31
C LEU A 768 -6.43 7.17 -28.67
N ASP A 769 -7.13 6.49 -29.58
CA ASP A 769 -6.68 6.30 -30.96
C ASP A 769 -6.56 7.64 -31.69
N GLU A 770 -7.57 8.51 -31.59
CA GLU A 770 -7.53 9.88 -32.14
C GLU A 770 -6.39 10.73 -31.54
N GLU A 771 -6.20 10.67 -30.21
CA GLU A 771 -5.09 11.34 -29.53
C GLU A 771 -3.72 10.82 -30.03
N PHE A 772 -3.59 9.51 -30.25
CA PHE A 772 -2.38 8.88 -30.76
C PHE A 772 -2.11 9.24 -32.22
N GLU A 773 -3.11 9.21 -33.10
CA GLU A 773 -2.99 9.63 -34.50
C GLU A 773 -2.61 11.12 -34.61
N SER A 774 -3.23 11.98 -33.78
CA SER A 774 -2.88 13.40 -33.71
C SER A 774 -1.42 13.59 -33.31
N TRP A 775 -0.95 12.87 -32.29
CA TRP A 775 0.45 12.88 -31.90
C TRP A 775 1.36 12.39 -33.03
N GLN A 776 1.03 11.30 -33.70
CA GLN A 776 1.82 10.74 -34.80
C GLN A 776 1.94 11.74 -35.97
N ALA A 777 0.89 12.50 -36.25
CA ALA A 777 0.88 13.56 -37.26
C ALA A 777 1.80 14.74 -36.89
N GLU A 778 2.02 15.02 -35.60
CA GLU A 778 2.92 16.05 -35.10
C GLU A 778 4.40 15.63 -35.08
N VAL A 779 4.72 14.34 -35.14
CA VAL A 779 6.10 13.86 -35.06
C VAL A 779 6.93 14.44 -36.23
N PRO A 780 8.08 15.11 -35.98
CA PRO A 780 8.91 15.67 -37.04
C PRO A 780 9.43 14.63 -38.03
N ASN A 781 9.58 15.01 -39.30
CA ASN A 781 10.03 14.11 -40.38
C ASN A 781 11.35 13.38 -40.08
N ARG A 782 12.28 13.99 -39.33
CA ARG A 782 13.56 13.36 -38.96
C ARG A 782 13.40 12.22 -37.94
N LEU A 783 12.33 12.23 -37.16
CA LEU A 783 12.02 11.23 -36.14
C LEU A 783 11.03 10.16 -36.65
N ARG A 784 10.60 10.26 -37.91
CA ARG A 784 9.75 9.26 -38.57
C ARG A 784 10.62 8.21 -39.26
N ILE A 785 10.21 6.95 -39.14
CA ILE A 785 10.81 5.85 -39.90
C ILE A 785 10.33 5.92 -41.36
N ARG A 786 11.26 5.94 -42.31
CA ARG A 786 10.97 5.83 -43.76
C ARG A 786 11.62 4.55 -44.29
N GLU A 787 10.87 3.76 -45.06
CA GLU A 787 11.31 2.47 -45.64
C GLU A 787 12.64 2.53 -46.40
N ALA A 788 13.02 3.69 -46.96
CA ALA A 788 14.21 3.84 -47.79
C ALA A 788 15.47 4.36 -47.06
N GLY A 789 15.48 4.50 -45.73
CA GLY A 789 16.57 5.18 -45.02
C GLY A 789 16.88 4.69 -43.60
N LEU A 790 16.43 3.50 -43.20
CA LEU A 790 16.49 3.03 -41.80
C LEU A 790 17.91 2.86 -41.21
N ARG A 791 18.96 2.90 -42.03
CA ARG A 791 20.34 2.82 -41.54
C ARG A 791 20.75 4.13 -40.88
N ARG A 792 20.77 4.16 -39.53
CA ARG A 792 21.53 5.08 -38.63
C ARG A 792 20.74 6.08 -37.75
N ASN A 793 19.41 6.09 -37.70
CA ASN A 793 18.70 7.00 -36.79
C ASN A 793 18.13 6.29 -35.56
N GLU A 794 18.97 6.18 -34.53
CA GLU A 794 18.64 5.49 -33.27
C GLU A 794 17.46 6.14 -32.52
N THR A 795 17.36 7.47 -32.51
CA THR A 795 16.26 8.17 -31.83
C THR A 795 14.93 7.96 -32.54
N ALA A 796 14.91 7.93 -33.88
CA ALA A 796 13.71 7.56 -34.64
C ALA A 796 13.28 6.11 -34.37
N LEU A 797 14.23 5.17 -34.32
CA LEU A 797 13.95 3.76 -33.98
C LEU A 797 13.38 3.61 -32.57
N ILE A 798 14.01 4.25 -31.58
CA ILE A 798 13.54 4.20 -30.18
C ILE A 798 12.17 4.86 -30.03
N LEU A 799 11.91 5.97 -30.73
CA LEU A 799 10.61 6.64 -30.70
C LEU A 799 9.52 5.75 -31.29
N ALA A 800 9.77 5.13 -32.45
CA ALA A 800 8.83 4.23 -33.08
C ALA A 800 8.53 3.00 -32.22
N LEU A 801 9.54 2.39 -31.60
CA LEU A 801 9.34 1.27 -30.68
C LEU A 801 8.46 1.67 -29.48
N ARG A 802 8.71 2.86 -28.89
CA ARG A 802 7.87 3.41 -27.81
C ARG A 802 6.44 3.71 -28.28
N ALA A 803 6.28 4.24 -29.48
CA ALA A 803 4.99 4.54 -30.09
C ALA A 803 4.18 3.26 -30.31
N ASN A 804 4.81 2.24 -30.90
CA ASN A 804 4.21 0.94 -31.13
C ASN A 804 3.76 0.29 -29.81
N MET A 805 4.54 0.44 -28.74
CA MET A 805 4.13 -0.04 -27.41
C MET A 805 2.86 0.66 -26.91
N VAL A 806 2.76 1.99 -27.03
CA VAL A 806 1.53 2.71 -26.63
C VAL A 806 0.34 2.29 -27.50
N CYS A 807 0.53 2.16 -28.81
CA CYS A 807 -0.50 1.68 -29.73
C CYS A 807 -0.97 0.26 -29.36
N ILE A 808 -0.05 -0.66 -29.06
CA ILE A 808 -0.38 -2.00 -28.55
C ILE A 808 -1.19 -1.90 -27.26
N LEU A 809 -0.82 -1.02 -26.31
CA LEU A 809 -1.54 -0.85 -25.05
C LEU A 809 -2.98 -0.32 -25.24
N ILE A 810 -3.20 0.55 -26.23
CA ILE A 810 -4.52 1.04 -26.62
C ILE A 810 -5.36 -0.11 -27.19
N HIS A 811 -4.82 -0.88 -28.14
CA HIS A 811 -5.63 -1.83 -28.91
C HIS A 811 -5.66 -3.27 -28.38
N ARG A 812 -4.74 -3.69 -27.49
CA ARG A 812 -4.61 -5.09 -27.03
C ARG A 812 -5.87 -5.68 -26.40
N GLN A 813 -6.80 -4.83 -25.92
CA GLN A 813 -8.05 -5.28 -25.34
C GLN A 813 -8.98 -5.98 -26.36
N SER A 814 -8.75 -5.80 -27.68
CA SER A 814 -9.44 -6.59 -28.72
C SER A 814 -8.96 -8.04 -28.80
N LEU A 815 -7.91 -8.43 -28.08
CA LEU A 815 -7.32 -9.78 -28.07
C LEU A 815 -7.65 -10.58 -26.79
N VAL A 816 -8.52 -10.06 -25.92
CA VAL A 816 -8.85 -10.67 -24.61
C VAL A 816 -9.38 -12.11 -24.74
N SER A 817 -10.11 -12.45 -25.80
CA SER A 817 -10.58 -13.83 -26.06
C SER A 817 -9.42 -14.81 -26.31
N GLY A 818 -8.44 -14.43 -27.14
CA GLY A 818 -7.24 -15.23 -27.41
C GLY A 818 -6.30 -15.34 -26.21
N LEU A 819 -6.16 -14.24 -25.44
CA LEU A 819 -5.42 -14.22 -24.18
C LEU A 819 -6.06 -15.12 -23.11
N SER A 820 -7.38 -15.18 -23.06
CA SER A 820 -8.11 -16.08 -22.14
C SER A 820 -7.93 -17.55 -22.53
N ALA A 821 -7.89 -17.88 -23.84
CA ALA A 821 -7.65 -19.24 -24.33
C ALA A 821 -6.25 -19.78 -23.95
N LEU A 822 -5.24 -18.92 -23.87
CA LEU A 822 -3.88 -19.25 -23.40
C LEU A 822 -3.82 -19.58 -21.88
N SER A 823 -4.82 -19.16 -21.11
CA SER A 823 -4.89 -19.38 -19.65
C SER A 823 -5.66 -20.64 -19.25
N SER A 824 -6.52 -21.14 -20.15
CA SER A 824 -7.29 -22.37 -19.94
C SER A 824 -6.50 -23.60 -20.35
N MET A 825 -5.97 -24.36 -19.38
CA MET A 825 -5.47 -25.73 -19.61
C MET A 825 -6.59 -26.62 -20.17
N PRO A 826 -6.30 -27.54 -21.12
CA PRO A 826 -7.31 -28.35 -21.78
C PRO A 826 -7.85 -29.42 -20.84
N SER A 827 -8.94 -29.10 -20.13
CA SER A 827 -9.84 -30.12 -19.61
C SER A 827 -10.97 -30.28 -20.62
N SER A 828 -11.01 -31.48 -21.19
CA SER A 828 -12.09 -32.11 -21.95
C SER A 828 -13.39 -31.30 -22.11
N THR A 829 -13.75 -31.07 -23.38
CA THR A 829 -15.12 -30.85 -23.88
C THR A 829 -15.86 -29.62 -23.36
N ALA A 830 -15.45 -28.44 -23.85
CA ALA A 830 -16.29 -27.45 -24.53
C ALA A 830 -15.54 -26.13 -24.57
N ILE A 831 -15.07 -25.73 -25.76
CA ILE A 831 -14.80 -24.31 -26.03
C ILE A 831 -16.14 -23.62 -25.81
N PRO A 832 -16.28 -22.64 -24.90
CA PRO A 832 -17.50 -21.85 -24.84
C PRO A 832 -17.59 -21.12 -26.17
N ALA A 833 -18.44 -21.61 -27.06
CA ALA A 833 -18.89 -20.86 -28.22
C ALA A 833 -19.40 -19.52 -27.69
N THR A 834 -18.69 -18.45 -28.06
CA THR A 834 -19.12 -17.04 -28.16
C THR A 834 -20.52 -16.76 -27.59
N LYS A 835 -20.72 -16.96 -26.29
CA LYS A 835 -21.98 -16.62 -25.63
C LYS A 835 -21.85 -15.19 -25.13
N GLY A 836 -22.25 -14.28 -26.02
CA GLY A 836 -22.89 -13.03 -25.63
C GLY A 836 -21.97 -11.84 -25.35
N TRP A 837 -21.18 -11.41 -26.33
CA TRP A 837 -20.98 -9.97 -26.48
C TRP A 837 -22.26 -9.43 -27.12
N GLU A 838 -23.26 -9.09 -26.31
CA GLU A 838 -24.43 -8.34 -26.79
C GLU A 838 -23.94 -6.94 -27.22
N GLY A 839 -23.60 -6.81 -28.51
CA GLY A 839 -23.19 -5.56 -29.13
C GLY A 839 -23.60 -5.54 -30.60
N GLY A 840 -24.17 -4.42 -31.06
CA GLY A 840 -24.57 -4.27 -32.45
C GLY A 840 -23.41 -4.41 -33.44
N ARG A 841 -23.72 -4.72 -34.71
CA ARG A 841 -22.76 -4.95 -35.82
C ARG A 841 -21.56 -3.98 -35.86
N LEU A 842 -21.79 -2.71 -35.55
CA LEU A 842 -20.75 -1.67 -35.52
C LEU A 842 -19.64 -1.96 -34.51
N ARG A 843 -19.99 -2.42 -33.30
CA ARG A 843 -19.02 -2.72 -32.23
C ARG A 843 -18.10 -3.87 -32.64
N THR A 844 -18.67 -4.90 -33.25
CA THR A 844 -17.91 -6.06 -33.76
C THR A 844 -16.91 -5.64 -34.84
N SER A 845 -17.32 -4.80 -35.80
CA SER A 845 -16.42 -4.28 -36.84
C SER A 845 -15.30 -3.40 -36.27
N MET A 846 -15.57 -2.58 -35.27
CA MET A 846 -14.54 -1.74 -34.62
C MET A 846 -13.52 -2.57 -33.84
N LEU A 847 -13.96 -3.59 -33.10
CA LEU A 847 -13.04 -4.49 -32.38
C LEU A 847 -12.17 -5.31 -33.33
N GLN A 848 -12.74 -5.76 -34.46
CA GLN A 848 -11.97 -6.43 -35.51
C GLN A 848 -10.89 -5.50 -36.07
N ARG A 849 -11.22 -4.24 -36.34
CA ARG A 849 -10.24 -3.26 -36.81
C ARG A 849 -9.15 -2.97 -35.77
N SER A 850 -9.53 -2.82 -34.50
CA SER A 850 -8.60 -2.67 -33.38
C SER A 850 -7.62 -3.85 -33.29
N ARG A 851 -8.11 -5.08 -33.52
CA ARG A 851 -7.27 -6.28 -33.55
C ARG A 851 -6.24 -6.24 -34.67
N GLU A 852 -6.65 -5.87 -35.89
CA GLU A 852 -5.75 -5.71 -37.03
C GLU A 852 -4.65 -4.68 -36.76
N ILE A 853 -5.01 -3.52 -36.18
CA ILE A 853 -4.04 -2.48 -35.79
C ILE A 853 -3.05 -3.07 -34.79
N CYS A 854 -3.53 -3.67 -33.70
CA CYS A 854 -2.67 -4.23 -32.66
C CYS A 854 -1.66 -5.27 -33.19
N VAL A 855 -2.11 -6.18 -34.07
CA VAL A 855 -1.26 -7.25 -34.63
C VAL A 855 -0.25 -6.67 -35.61
N SER A 856 -0.67 -5.80 -36.53
CA SER A 856 0.24 -5.16 -37.49
C SER A 856 1.33 -4.33 -36.79
N THR A 857 0.99 -3.66 -35.69
CA THR A 857 1.94 -2.94 -34.84
C THR A 857 2.94 -3.87 -34.15
N ALA A 858 2.51 -5.07 -33.70
CA ALA A 858 3.41 -6.07 -33.14
C ALA A 858 4.38 -6.64 -34.21
N GLU A 859 3.89 -6.93 -35.41
CA GLU A 859 4.74 -7.35 -36.54
C GLU A 859 5.76 -6.28 -36.92
N GLU A 860 5.34 -5.01 -36.99
CA GLU A 860 6.25 -3.88 -37.20
C GLU A 860 7.30 -3.78 -36.10
N THR A 861 6.90 -3.97 -34.85
CA THR A 861 7.82 -3.94 -33.71
C THR A 861 8.89 -5.03 -33.83
N VAL A 862 8.53 -6.25 -34.26
CA VAL A 862 9.50 -7.32 -34.55
C VAL A 862 10.51 -6.88 -35.63
N ARG A 863 10.03 -6.30 -36.74
CA ARG A 863 10.89 -5.79 -37.82
C ARG A 863 11.84 -4.70 -37.33
N LEU A 864 11.34 -3.73 -36.56
CA LEU A 864 12.14 -2.62 -36.03
C LEU A 864 13.19 -3.09 -35.02
N VAL A 865 12.85 -4.07 -34.16
CA VAL A 865 13.85 -4.65 -33.25
C VAL A 865 14.91 -5.44 -34.02
N ALA A 866 14.54 -6.17 -35.07
CA ALA A 866 15.48 -6.88 -35.93
C ALA A 866 16.53 -5.95 -36.53
N GLU A 867 16.06 -4.83 -37.07
CA GLU A 867 16.94 -3.81 -37.62
C GLU A 867 17.83 -3.17 -36.53
N ARG A 868 17.23 -2.74 -35.42
CA ARG A 868 18.01 -2.13 -34.32
C ARG A 868 19.05 -3.10 -33.77
N HIS A 869 18.72 -4.38 -33.60
CA HIS A 869 19.65 -5.40 -33.12
C HIS A 869 20.84 -5.56 -34.07
N GLU A 870 20.61 -5.62 -35.38
CA GLU A 870 21.69 -5.68 -36.37
C GLU A 870 22.60 -4.45 -36.31
N GLN A 871 22.04 -3.26 -36.06
CA GLN A 871 22.78 -2.00 -35.92
C GLN A 871 23.60 -1.94 -34.62
N THR A 872 23.12 -2.53 -33.54
CA THR A 872 23.65 -2.32 -32.17
C THR A 872 24.39 -3.52 -31.59
N LYS A 873 24.30 -4.71 -32.19
CA LYS A 873 24.88 -5.97 -31.65
C LYS A 873 26.37 -5.91 -31.34
N SER A 874 27.14 -5.12 -32.10
CA SER A 874 28.59 -4.94 -31.91
C SER A 874 28.97 -3.83 -30.92
N ALA A 875 28.03 -2.94 -30.58
CA ALA A 875 28.29 -1.76 -29.74
C ALA A 875 27.68 -1.90 -28.33
N MET A 876 26.47 -2.44 -28.22
CA MET A 876 25.66 -2.41 -26.99
C MET A 876 25.44 -3.80 -26.36
N GLY A 877 25.90 -4.88 -27.00
CA GLY A 877 25.62 -6.26 -26.57
C GLY A 877 24.11 -6.60 -26.56
N PRO A 878 23.68 -7.70 -25.92
CA PRO A 878 22.26 -8.03 -25.78
C PRO A 878 21.54 -6.97 -24.91
N SER A 879 20.79 -6.10 -25.58
CA SER A 879 20.08 -5.00 -24.96
C SER A 879 18.74 -5.49 -24.40
N TRP A 880 18.54 -5.37 -23.08
CA TRP A 880 17.24 -5.63 -22.42
C TRP A 880 16.07 -4.94 -23.13
N PHE A 881 16.34 -3.77 -23.72
CA PHE A 881 15.40 -2.98 -24.48
C PHE A 881 14.82 -3.78 -25.65
N ASN A 882 15.67 -4.41 -26.48
CA ASN A 882 15.22 -5.20 -27.62
C ASN A 882 14.34 -6.37 -27.18
N LEU A 883 14.74 -7.06 -26.11
CA LEU A 883 14.00 -8.20 -25.59
C LEU A 883 12.64 -7.81 -25.04
N TYR A 884 12.51 -6.65 -24.39
CA TYR A 884 11.24 -6.15 -23.90
C TYR A 884 10.21 -5.93 -25.03
N TYR A 885 10.60 -5.24 -26.11
CA TYR A 885 9.70 -5.00 -27.24
C TYR A 885 9.43 -6.27 -28.06
N LEU A 886 10.43 -7.14 -28.27
CA LEU A 886 10.23 -8.44 -28.93
C LEU A 886 9.25 -9.30 -28.16
N PHE A 887 9.42 -9.39 -26.85
CA PHE A 887 8.58 -10.22 -26.02
C PHE A 887 7.13 -9.74 -26.01
N THR A 888 6.92 -8.43 -25.87
CA THR A 888 5.59 -7.83 -25.95
C THR A 888 4.92 -8.13 -27.30
N SER A 889 5.68 -8.07 -28.39
CA SER A 889 5.18 -8.37 -29.73
C SER A 889 4.83 -9.86 -29.91
N ILE A 890 5.67 -10.76 -29.41
CA ILE A 890 5.43 -12.22 -29.43
C ILE A 890 4.11 -12.53 -28.73
N LEU A 891 3.85 -11.94 -27.56
CA LEU A 891 2.60 -12.17 -26.85
C LEU A 891 1.37 -11.77 -27.66
N ILE A 892 1.40 -10.61 -28.32
CA ILE A 892 0.31 -10.12 -29.15
C ILE A 892 0.08 -11.08 -30.33
N ILE A 893 1.15 -11.49 -31.01
CA ILE A 893 1.08 -12.40 -32.15
C ILE A 893 0.57 -13.79 -31.73
N VAL A 894 1.08 -14.34 -30.62
CA VAL A 894 0.62 -15.63 -30.08
C VAL A 894 -0.86 -15.56 -29.69
N SER A 895 -1.29 -14.48 -29.03
CA SER A 895 -2.69 -14.27 -28.65
C SER A 895 -3.61 -14.17 -29.87
N HIS A 896 -3.08 -13.69 -31.00
CA HIS A 896 -3.80 -13.65 -32.26
C HIS A 896 -3.97 -15.03 -32.88
N VAL A 897 -2.89 -15.81 -33.03
CA VAL A 897 -2.89 -17.10 -33.75
C VAL A 897 -3.45 -18.29 -32.95
N VAL A 898 -3.64 -18.13 -31.63
CA VAL A 898 -4.33 -19.15 -30.80
C VAL A 898 -5.84 -19.10 -30.99
N ASP A 899 -6.37 -17.99 -31.53
CA ASP A 899 -7.77 -17.87 -31.89
C ASP A 899 -8.06 -18.72 -33.15
N PRO A 900 -9.04 -19.65 -33.12
CA PRO A 900 -9.33 -20.54 -34.24
C PRO A 900 -9.60 -19.84 -35.57
N ASP A 901 -10.14 -18.61 -35.52
CA ASP A 901 -10.46 -17.83 -36.72
C ASP A 901 -9.20 -17.26 -37.41
N PHE A 902 -8.05 -17.24 -36.71
CA PHE A 902 -6.81 -16.59 -37.16
C PHE A 902 -5.56 -17.49 -37.07
N GLN A 903 -5.74 -18.77 -36.75
CA GLN A 903 -4.63 -19.73 -36.59
C GLN A 903 -3.76 -19.92 -37.85
N ASP A 904 -4.32 -19.61 -39.04
CA ASP A 904 -3.66 -19.77 -40.34
C ASP A 904 -3.08 -18.44 -40.90
N ASP A 905 -2.99 -17.37 -40.09
CA ASP A 905 -2.37 -16.11 -40.51
C ASP A 905 -0.85 -16.30 -40.73
N ARG A 906 -0.47 -16.40 -42.00
CA ARG A 906 0.92 -16.63 -42.42
C ARG A 906 1.86 -15.47 -42.08
N SER A 907 1.38 -14.23 -42.08
CA SER A 907 2.20 -13.06 -41.77
C SER A 907 2.57 -13.08 -40.29
N ALA A 908 1.58 -13.30 -39.44
CA ALA A 908 1.74 -13.36 -37.99
C ALA A 908 2.70 -14.51 -37.60
N LEU A 909 2.52 -15.70 -38.17
CA LEU A 909 3.38 -16.86 -37.92
C LEU A 909 4.83 -16.64 -38.39
N MET A 910 5.04 -15.96 -39.53
CA MET A 910 6.38 -15.64 -40.01
C MET A 910 7.13 -14.69 -39.05
N HIS A 911 6.45 -13.63 -38.58
CA HIS A 911 7.06 -12.71 -37.61
C HIS A 911 7.27 -13.36 -36.24
N LEU A 912 6.41 -14.29 -35.83
CA LEU A 912 6.61 -15.09 -34.62
C LEU A 912 7.89 -15.92 -34.70
N ASP A 913 8.10 -16.63 -35.81
CA ASP A 913 9.32 -17.42 -36.02
C ASP A 913 10.56 -16.52 -36.06
N GLN A 914 10.49 -15.39 -36.75
CA GLN A 914 11.57 -14.39 -36.76
C GLN A 914 11.92 -13.93 -35.35
N ALA A 915 10.93 -13.54 -34.54
CA ALA A 915 11.15 -13.05 -33.18
C ALA A 915 11.75 -14.13 -32.25
N VAL A 916 11.27 -15.38 -32.34
CA VAL A 916 11.80 -16.50 -31.56
C VAL A 916 13.25 -16.83 -31.95
N ASN A 917 13.55 -16.82 -33.25
CA ASN A 917 14.92 -17.04 -33.75
C ASN A 917 15.86 -15.92 -33.31
N MET A 918 15.40 -14.67 -33.28
CA MET A 918 16.17 -13.56 -32.73
C MET A 918 16.48 -13.75 -31.24
N ILE A 919 15.50 -14.14 -30.41
CA ILE A 919 15.75 -14.42 -28.98
C ILE A 919 16.82 -15.50 -28.81
N ARG A 920 16.77 -16.56 -29.63
CA ARG A 920 17.81 -17.61 -29.64
C ARG A 920 19.18 -17.07 -30.03
N GLN A 921 19.26 -16.20 -31.03
CA GLN A 921 20.52 -15.57 -31.45
C GLN A 921 21.07 -14.65 -30.35
N ILE A 922 20.23 -13.79 -29.77
CA ILE A 922 20.59 -12.90 -28.66
C ILE A 922 21.11 -13.70 -27.45
N TYR A 923 20.56 -14.90 -27.20
CA TYR A 923 21.03 -15.81 -26.16
C TYR A 923 22.35 -16.49 -26.51
N LEU A 924 22.58 -16.87 -27.77
CA LEU A 924 23.84 -17.49 -28.23
C LEU A 924 25.00 -16.49 -28.29
N ASP A 925 24.71 -15.20 -28.49
CA ASP A 925 25.68 -14.12 -28.44
C ASP A 925 26.12 -13.76 -27.00
N TYR A 926 25.44 -14.31 -25.98
CA TYR A 926 25.72 -14.15 -24.54
C TYR A 926 26.48 -15.35 -23.97
#